data_AF-A0A812YQZ7-F1
#
_entry.id   AF-A0A812YQZ7-F1
#
_cell.length_a   1.000
_cell.length_b   1.000
_cell.length_c   1.000
_cell.angle_alpha   90.00
_cell.angle_beta   90.00
_cell.angle_gamma   90.00
#
_symmetry.space_group_name_H-M   'P 1'
#
loop_
_entity.id
_entity.type
_entity.pdbx_description
1 polymer ?
#
loop_
_entity_poly.entity_id
_entity_poly.type
_entity_poly.pdbx_seq_one_letter_code
_entity_poly.pdbx_strand_id
1 'polypeptide(L)'
;EKGADDDLDVEKGSQFQVELSEAAGAHPFLSSLANTQDADERPGGVSDVPSWQIPELVVECPKRPGARIHKGTSLILPEAGGDLLACVVSSLPVLLQIRPRWILGYSMAVDGVSLRTMYRQLADSGPCVMIVEDSSNCIFGAFLSEGLRLSARNVKLLIMLSTMLGVRLKAPLSSRASSSCAARSGAGAPRSQLRSMGLLVGPPGAGAACASGSRLCAAAGLLSGFSLGRRRGSTLRATETAESLECLNRLAKESDQSWLDQLSPDPETDLHVPNTDPREVKSGHYVEVWPTPLPDPKLVIYSQEVADMLGIPENEVRSDSFTAFFSGQRSEIPVLRSWCTPYALAIMGQRMVSNCPFGNGNGYGDGRAISVGELLANGQRFELQLKGAGRTPFCRGGDGRAVLRSSIREFLASEAMHHLGVETTRALSLVVSGSETVRRPWYADNSPAGNLYSSREPNTMVNEACAITTRVAPSFLRVGHVDLFARRAAASPGGSAATELEQIVEHALFREYPDIAERAEPLPERAVAMLEAFADRLAALVSGWLRVGFCQGNFNSDNCLVGGRTMDYGPFGFIDRYDPLFAKWTGSGEHYGFLNQPQAAMANYHTLVTSVAVLLKEQAKEEAVRLIEAGAQKIRAAVLDVFTKKLGFASSSEAAVELWKELEPLLRKSKIDYTIFWRQLIPVLDAGAEGQLGHLDRAFYEPPNDELRQEWDAWLQKWAAAVLSEGEGGESARQRVASRLGAVNPKYVPREWMLVEAYTKASEGDYTVVQELYELFKRPYDEQPAYERYYSRGPDDIVSRGGVAYMT
;
A
#
# COMPACT_ATOMS: atom_id res chain seq x y z
N GLU A 1 -42.54 26.52 -8.06
CA GLU A 1 -43.51 27.64 -8.02
C GLU A 1 -44.23 27.64 -6.66
N LYS A 2 -45.07 28.66 -6.40
CA LYS A 2 -46.09 28.84 -5.32
C LYS A 2 -46.17 27.79 -4.19
N GLY A 3 -46.32 28.18 -2.92
CA GLY A 3 -46.58 29.50 -2.35
C GLY A 3 -47.26 29.36 -0.97
N ALA A 4 -47.81 30.48 -0.47
CA ALA A 4 -48.39 30.66 0.86
C ALA A 4 -47.39 30.72 2.04
N ASP A 5 -47.62 31.52 3.09
CA ASP A 5 -48.11 32.93 3.23
C ASP A 5 -48.07 33.23 4.73
N ASP A 6 -47.54 34.40 5.13
CA ASP A 6 -48.21 35.37 6.02
C ASP A 6 -47.21 36.49 6.43
N ASP A 7 -47.70 37.73 6.44
CA ASP A 7 -46.94 38.94 6.77
C ASP A 7 -46.85 39.19 8.28
N LEU A 8 -45.83 39.95 8.72
CA LEU A 8 -46.03 41.25 9.41
C LEU A 8 -44.71 41.99 9.68
N ASP A 9 -44.65 43.25 9.26
CA ASP A 9 -43.62 44.24 9.60
C ASP A 9 -43.76 44.76 11.06
N VAL A 10 -42.66 45.28 11.63
CA VAL A 10 -42.53 46.68 12.12
C VAL A 10 -41.14 46.93 12.77
N GLU A 11 -40.69 48.19 12.74
CA GLU A 11 -39.33 48.62 13.06
C GLU A 11 -38.95 48.76 14.57
N LYS A 12 -37.64 48.95 14.80
CA LYS A 12 -37.00 49.79 15.84
C LYS A 12 -37.09 49.37 17.32
N GLY A 13 -36.05 48.66 17.73
CA GLY A 13 -35.07 49.20 18.70
C GLY A 13 -35.42 49.15 20.19
N SER A 14 -34.71 48.30 20.93
CA SER A 14 -34.50 48.40 22.38
C SER A 14 -33.13 47.83 22.74
N GLN A 15 -32.45 48.41 23.73
CA GLN A 15 -31.22 47.85 24.28
C GLN A 15 -31.56 46.74 25.29
N PHE A 16 -30.75 45.67 25.32
CA PHE A 16 -30.59 44.84 26.51
C PHE A 16 -29.11 44.57 26.74
N GLN A 17 -28.61 44.97 27.92
CA GLN A 17 -27.34 44.47 28.44
C GLN A 17 -27.56 43.08 29.02
N VAL A 18 -26.59 42.18 28.85
CA VAL A 18 -26.41 40.99 29.69
C VAL A 18 -24.97 41.03 30.17
N GLU A 19 -24.81 41.24 31.47
CA GLU A 19 -23.51 41.13 32.13
C GLU A 19 -23.15 39.64 32.27
N LEU A 20 -21.93 39.27 31.89
CA LEU A 20 -21.36 37.95 32.19
C LEU A 20 -20.21 38.17 33.17
N SER A 21 -20.31 37.59 34.36
CA SER A 21 -19.33 37.72 35.43
C SER A 21 -18.08 36.86 35.18
N GLU A 22 -16.95 37.33 35.70
CA GLU A 22 -15.62 36.80 35.38
C GLU A 22 -15.33 35.43 36.02
N ALA A 23 -14.80 34.50 35.22
CA ALA A 23 -13.95 33.41 35.69
C ALA A 23 -13.04 32.89 34.55
N ALA A 24 -11.80 32.50 34.90
CA ALA A 24 -10.89 31.69 34.07
C ALA A 24 -10.41 32.25 32.71
N GLY A 25 -9.64 33.35 32.75
CA GLY A 25 -8.41 33.57 31.95
C GLY A 25 -8.37 33.14 30.47
N ALA A 26 -8.74 34.05 29.57
CA ALA A 26 -8.49 33.89 28.14
C ALA A 26 -7.00 34.04 27.76
N HIS A 27 -6.53 33.21 26.82
CA HIS A 27 -5.14 33.16 26.37
C HIS A 27 -4.85 34.22 25.27
N PRO A 28 -3.81 35.06 25.38
CA PRO A 28 -3.59 36.15 24.43
C PRO A 28 -2.83 35.70 23.17
N PHE A 29 -3.53 35.60 22.02
CA PHE A 29 -2.87 35.48 20.71
C PHE A 29 -3.66 36.06 19.51
N LEU A 30 -4.81 36.70 19.72
CA LEU A 30 -5.70 37.18 18.63
C LEU A 30 -5.85 38.72 18.60
N SER A 31 -4.82 39.46 19.01
CA SER A 31 -4.90 40.93 19.14
C SER A 31 -3.58 41.67 18.88
N SER A 32 -2.80 41.26 17.86
CA SER A 32 -1.53 41.93 17.51
C SER A 32 -1.18 41.96 16.00
N LEU A 33 -2.16 41.89 15.10
CA LEU A 33 -1.97 42.14 13.66
C LEU A 33 -2.58 43.48 13.23
N ALA A 34 -2.14 44.55 13.91
CA ALA A 34 -2.28 45.93 13.46
C ALA A 34 -1.09 46.76 14.01
N ASN A 35 -0.51 47.60 13.15
CA ASN A 35 0.58 48.55 13.41
C ASN A 35 1.95 47.97 13.85
N THR A 36 2.89 47.97 12.92
CA THR A 36 4.33 48.04 13.21
C THR A 36 4.75 49.49 13.50
N GLN A 37 5.46 49.75 14.59
CA GLN A 37 6.47 50.82 14.63
C GLN A 37 7.48 50.69 15.79
N ASP A 38 8.74 50.85 15.44
CA ASP A 38 9.92 51.32 16.20
C ASP A 38 10.41 50.63 17.51
N ALA A 39 11.55 49.93 17.33
CA ALA A 39 12.83 50.14 18.06
C ALA A 39 13.30 49.26 19.26
N ASP A 40 14.64 49.17 19.31
CA ASP A 40 15.60 48.83 20.37
C ASP A 40 15.81 47.39 20.94
N GLU A 41 16.97 46.84 20.52
CA GLU A 41 18.02 46.08 21.24
C GLU A 41 17.76 44.83 22.13
N ARG A 42 18.54 43.79 21.76
CA ARG A 42 19.23 42.75 22.58
C ARG A 42 18.54 41.39 22.85
N PRO A 43 19.35 40.32 23.09
CA PRO A 43 19.04 39.02 22.48
C PRO A 43 18.92 37.85 23.48
N GLY A 44 18.39 36.73 22.99
CA GLY A 44 18.54 35.42 23.62
C GLY A 44 17.30 34.54 23.49
N GLY A 45 17.29 33.64 22.51
CA GLY A 45 16.24 32.64 22.33
C GLY A 45 16.62 31.67 21.21
N VAL A 46 16.65 30.38 21.50
CA VAL A 46 16.98 29.34 20.51
C VAL A 46 15.69 28.83 19.89
N SER A 47 15.45 29.21 18.63
CA SER A 47 14.44 28.60 17.77
C SER A 47 14.88 28.75 16.32
N ASP A 48 15.05 27.63 15.62
CA ASP A 48 14.63 27.44 14.23
C ASP A 48 15.01 26.02 13.79
N VAL A 49 14.05 25.10 13.88
CA VAL A 49 14.16 23.83 13.14
C VAL A 49 13.98 24.16 11.66
N PRO A 50 14.86 23.72 10.74
CA PRO A 50 14.73 24.03 9.33
C PRO A 50 13.38 23.57 8.76
N SER A 51 12.45 24.52 8.60
CA SER A 51 11.19 24.25 7.93
C SER A 51 11.48 23.85 6.48
N TRP A 52 10.80 22.79 6.01
CA TRP A 52 10.67 22.57 4.58
C TRP A 52 9.73 23.66 4.06
N GLN A 53 10.31 24.82 3.76
CA GLN A 53 9.56 25.97 3.28
C GLN A 53 8.73 25.58 2.07
N ILE A 54 7.47 25.98 2.08
CA ILE A 54 6.60 25.90 0.91
C ILE A 54 7.31 26.65 -0.23
N PRO A 55 7.48 26.04 -1.42
CA PRO A 55 8.08 26.69 -2.58
C PRO A 55 7.57 28.12 -2.78
N GLU A 56 8.51 29.07 -2.83
CA GLU A 56 8.17 30.49 -2.88
C GLU A 56 7.40 30.79 -4.17
N LEU A 57 6.13 31.20 -4.07
CA LEU A 57 5.37 31.71 -5.22
C LEU A 57 5.61 33.21 -5.35
N VAL A 58 6.61 33.62 -6.12
CA VAL A 58 6.88 35.05 -6.29
C VAL A 58 5.99 35.63 -7.39
N VAL A 59 5.13 36.55 -6.96
CA VAL A 59 4.29 37.37 -7.83
C VAL A 59 5.12 38.51 -8.40
N GLU A 60 5.97 38.20 -9.38
CA GLU A 60 6.73 39.21 -10.14
C GLU A 60 5.80 40.01 -11.05
N CYS A 61 5.14 41.03 -10.49
CA CYS A 61 4.29 41.96 -11.23
C CYS A 61 5.06 42.59 -12.40
N PRO A 62 4.73 42.30 -13.67
CA PRO A 62 5.60 42.60 -14.80
C PRO A 62 5.51 44.09 -15.20
N LYS A 63 6.24 44.94 -14.48
CA LYS A 63 6.42 46.37 -14.79
C LYS A 63 7.13 46.55 -16.14
N ARG A 64 6.38 46.50 -17.24
CA ARG A 64 6.84 46.82 -18.61
C ARG A 64 6.06 47.99 -19.22
N PRO A 65 6.69 48.85 -20.05
CA PRO A 65 6.02 50.04 -20.55
C PRO A 65 4.98 49.69 -21.62
N GLY A 66 3.72 50.09 -21.41
CA GLY A 66 2.67 50.00 -22.43
C GLY A 66 1.27 49.65 -21.91
N ALA A 67 1.16 48.96 -20.77
CA ALA A 67 -0.13 48.63 -20.18
C ALA A 67 -0.87 49.90 -19.70
N ARG A 68 -2.02 50.20 -20.31
CA ARG A 68 -2.89 51.32 -19.89
C ARG A 68 -3.88 50.84 -18.83
N ILE A 69 -3.52 50.98 -17.56
CA ILE A 69 -4.48 50.86 -16.45
C ILE A 69 -5.53 51.98 -16.61
N HIS A 70 -6.81 51.64 -16.58
CA HIS A 70 -7.89 52.62 -16.69
C HIS A 70 -8.04 53.43 -15.39
N LYS A 71 -8.27 54.75 -15.52
CA LYS A 71 -8.60 55.60 -14.37
C LYS A 71 -9.91 55.11 -13.74
N GLY A 72 -9.84 54.72 -12.47
CA GLY A 72 -10.95 54.15 -11.71
C GLY A 72 -10.65 52.79 -11.09
N THR A 73 -9.62 52.08 -11.58
CA THR A 73 -9.21 50.78 -11.03
C THR A 73 -8.31 50.96 -9.79
N SER A 74 -8.88 50.79 -8.59
CA SER A 74 -8.11 50.57 -7.37
C SER A 74 -7.69 49.10 -7.28
N LEU A 75 -6.40 48.83 -7.10
CA LEU A 75 -5.90 47.46 -6.97
C LEU A 75 -6.11 46.94 -5.54
N ILE A 76 -7.27 46.34 -5.29
CA ILE A 76 -7.45 45.44 -4.14
C ILE A 76 -7.18 44.04 -4.65
N LEU A 77 -5.96 43.55 -4.40
CA LEU A 77 -5.71 42.11 -4.46
C LEU A 77 -6.51 41.47 -3.32
N PRO A 78 -7.26 40.37 -3.56
CA PRO A 78 -7.46 39.41 -2.50
C PRO A 78 -6.06 38.94 -2.05
N GLU A 79 -5.84 38.86 -0.76
CA GLU A 79 -4.69 38.10 -0.26
C GLU A 79 -4.91 36.64 -0.68
N ALA A 80 -4.17 36.18 -1.69
CA ALA A 80 -4.00 34.76 -1.97
C ALA A 80 -3.16 34.17 -0.83
N GLY A 81 -3.81 34.00 0.33
CA GLY A 81 -3.16 33.66 1.59
C GLY A 81 -2.34 32.38 1.50
N GLY A 82 -1.38 32.23 2.43
CA GLY A 82 -0.46 31.09 2.47
C GLY A 82 -1.18 29.74 2.39
N ASP A 83 -2.38 29.63 2.95
CA ASP A 83 -3.23 28.44 2.93
C ASP A 83 -3.64 28.01 1.51
N LEU A 84 -3.98 28.95 0.62
CA LEU A 84 -4.33 28.66 -0.76
C LEU A 84 -3.11 28.14 -1.53
N LEU A 85 -1.95 28.78 -1.33
CA LEU A 85 -0.68 28.37 -1.92
C LEU A 85 -0.26 26.98 -1.41
N ALA A 86 -0.33 26.74 -0.10
CA ALA A 86 -0.04 25.46 0.53
C ALA A 86 -0.96 24.36 -0.02
N CYS A 87 -2.26 24.63 -0.15
CA CYS A 87 -3.24 23.69 -0.69
C CYS A 87 -2.98 23.35 -2.17
N VAL A 88 -2.68 24.35 -3.01
CA VAL A 88 -2.34 24.13 -4.42
C VAL A 88 -1.05 23.33 -4.55
N VAL A 89 0.03 23.71 -3.88
CA VAL A 89 1.34 23.04 -4.00
C VAL A 89 1.30 21.61 -3.43
N SER A 90 0.70 21.40 -2.26
CA SER A 90 0.56 20.04 -1.69
C SER A 90 -0.34 19.11 -2.51
N SER A 91 -1.17 19.67 -3.40
CA SER A 91 -2.00 18.93 -4.36
C SER A 91 -1.29 18.62 -5.69
N LEU A 92 -0.10 19.18 -5.95
CA LEU A 92 0.71 18.83 -7.13
C LEU A 92 1.37 17.45 -6.99
N PRO A 93 1.69 16.75 -8.09
CA PRO A 93 2.59 15.59 -8.06
C PRO A 93 3.96 15.95 -7.43
N VAL A 94 4.58 15.04 -6.70
CA VAL A 94 5.81 15.30 -5.93
C VAL A 94 6.96 15.85 -6.79
N LEU A 95 7.09 15.43 -8.06
CA LEU A 95 8.07 16.00 -9.01
C LEU A 95 7.93 17.52 -9.26
N LEU A 96 6.76 18.09 -8.97
CA LEU A 96 6.47 19.52 -9.08
C LEU A 96 6.53 20.23 -7.72
N GLN A 97 6.34 19.50 -6.61
CA GLN A 97 6.54 20.02 -5.25
C GLN A 97 8.02 20.30 -4.95
N ILE A 98 8.95 19.49 -5.48
CA ILE A 98 10.40 19.64 -5.31
C ILE A 98 11.05 20.81 -6.08
N ARG A 99 10.26 21.72 -6.68
CA ARG A 99 10.78 22.92 -7.34
C ARG A 99 10.89 24.05 -6.30
N PRO A 100 12.01 24.78 -6.20
CA PRO A 100 12.25 25.72 -5.09
C PRO A 100 11.39 27.00 -5.15
N ARG A 101 10.91 27.37 -6.35
CA ARG A 101 10.15 28.60 -6.60
C ARG A 101 9.17 28.35 -7.74
N TRP A 102 7.97 28.87 -7.62
CA TRP A 102 6.96 28.93 -8.68
C TRP A 102 6.67 30.40 -9.02
N ILE A 103 6.11 30.65 -10.20
CA ILE A 103 5.70 32.00 -10.63
C ILE A 103 4.23 31.98 -11.05
N LEU A 104 3.45 32.91 -10.49
CA LEU A 104 2.08 33.20 -10.95
C LEU A 104 2.19 34.04 -12.23
N GLY A 105 2.18 33.37 -13.38
CA GLY A 105 2.55 34.01 -14.65
C GLY A 105 1.51 34.97 -15.24
N TYR A 106 0.26 34.96 -14.78
CA TYR A 106 -0.83 35.69 -15.42
C TYR A 106 -2.07 35.84 -14.52
N SER A 107 -2.76 36.97 -14.64
CA SER A 107 -4.16 37.12 -14.19
C SER A 107 -4.97 37.92 -15.20
N MET A 108 -6.16 37.43 -15.56
CA MET A 108 -7.11 38.13 -16.43
C MET A 108 -7.47 39.53 -15.92
N ALA A 109 -7.49 39.74 -14.60
CA ALA A 109 -7.80 41.03 -13.97
C ALA A 109 -6.66 42.05 -14.06
N VAL A 110 -5.43 41.60 -14.33
CA VAL A 110 -4.22 42.43 -14.40
C VAL A 110 -3.79 42.66 -15.85
N ASP A 111 -3.74 41.59 -16.65
CA ASP A 111 -3.03 41.58 -17.94
C ASP A 111 -3.93 41.82 -19.16
N GLY A 112 -5.23 41.48 -19.09
CA GLY A 112 -6.23 41.76 -20.12
C GLY A 112 -6.00 41.15 -21.52
N VAL A 113 -5.00 40.29 -21.72
CA VAL A 113 -4.66 39.67 -23.01
C VAL A 113 -5.34 38.32 -23.23
N SER A 114 -5.36 37.82 -24.47
CA SER A 114 -5.92 36.50 -24.75
C SER A 114 -5.05 35.37 -24.20
N LEU A 115 -5.67 34.27 -23.77
CA LEU A 115 -5.03 33.04 -23.29
C LEU A 115 -3.98 32.47 -24.29
N ARG A 116 -4.18 32.70 -25.60
CA ARG A 116 -3.25 32.31 -26.68
C ARG A 116 -2.06 33.28 -26.84
N THR A 117 -2.21 34.53 -26.43
CA THR A 117 -1.13 35.52 -26.34
C THR A 117 -0.26 35.20 -25.12
N MET A 118 -0.92 35.03 -23.96
CA MET A 118 -0.32 34.65 -22.69
C MET A 118 0.55 33.38 -22.80
N TYR A 119 0.06 32.31 -23.42
CA TYR A 119 0.84 31.07 -23.58
C TYR A 119 2.16 31.29 -24.35
N ARG A 120 2.22 32.25 -25.27
CA ARG A 120 3.49 32.63 -25.93
C ARG A 120 4.38 33.50 -25.05
N GLN A 121 3.80 34.31 -24.15
CA GLN A 121 4.55 35.20 -23.26
C GLN A 121 5.18 34.45 -22.09
N LEU A 122 4.58 33.34 -21.66
CA LEU A 122 5.07 32.47 -20.58
C LEU A 122 5.96 31.31 -21.04
N ALA A 123 6.13 31.11 -22.36
CA ALA A 123 6.95 30.03 -22.90
C ALA A 123 8.42 30.11 -22.43
N ASP A 124 8.94 31.32 -22.24
CA ASP A 124 10.32 31.59 -21.79
C ASP A 124 10.42 31.85 -20.28
N SER A 125 9.32 31.73 -19.52
CA SER A 125 9.25 32.09 -18.09
C SER A 125 9.48 30.91 -17.11
N GLY A 126 9.68 29.70 -17.64
CA GLY A 126 9.91 28.49 -16.82
C GLY A 126 8.63 27.89 -16.23
N PRO A 127 8.71 27.20 -15.07
CA PRO A 127 7.56 26.59 -14.41
C PRO A 127 6.59 27.64 -13.87
N CYS A 128 5.42 27.75 -14.49
CA CYS A 128 4.37 28.69 -14.11
C CYS A 128 3.07 27.95 -13.82
N VAL A 129 2.33 28.44 -12.84
CA VAL A 129 0.92 28.11 -12.64
C VAL A 129 0.09 29.30 -13.11
N MET A 130 -0.86 29.09 -14.02
CA MET A 130 -1.97 30.01 -14.24
C MET A 130 -3.15 29.51 -13.40
N ILE A 131 -3.71 30.40 -12.57
CA ILE A 131 -4.98 30.18 -11.87
C ILE A 131 -6.10 30.85 -12.69
N VAL A 132 -7.27 30.22 -12.74
CA VAL A 132 -8.44 30.75 -13.47
C VAL A 132 -9.58 30.99 -12.48
N GLU A 133 -9.88 32.26 -12.28
CA GLU A 133 -10.93 32.79 -11.42
C GLU A 133 -12.09 33.33 -12.25
N ASP A 134 -13.30 33.28 -11.69
CA ASP A 134 -14.47 33.96 -12.25
C ASP A 134 -14.63 35.40 -11.71
N SER A 135 -15.67 36.11 -12.16
CA SER A 135 -15.99 37.47 -11.70
C SER A 135 -16.50 37.58 -10.25
N SER A 136 -16.44 36.48 -9.48
CA SER A 136 -16.77 36.39 -8.06
C SER A 136 -15.56 35.91 -7.24
N ASN A 137 -14.34 36.02 -7.80
CA ASN A 137 -13.07 35.53 -7.26
C ASN A 137 -13.06 34.01 -6.97
N CYS A 138 -13.94 33.22 -7.60
CA CYS A 138 -14.00 31.79 -7.39
C CYS A 138 -13.06 31.07 -8.37
N ILE A 139 -12.04 30.37 -7.84
CA ILE A 139 -11.11 29.56 -8.63
C ILE A 139 -11.83 28.32 -9.17
N PHE A 140 -11.87 28.18 -10.49
CA PHE A 140 -12.47 27.02 -11.16
C PHE A 140 -11.50 26.25 -12.08
N GLY A 141 -10.22 26.65 -12.13
CA GLY A 141 -9.21 25.90 -12.86
C GLY A 141 -7.79 26.36 -12.57
N ALA A 142 -6.84 25.50 -12.90
CA ALA A 142 -5.42 25.84 -12.97
C ALA A 142 -4.78 25.15 -14.17
N PHE A 143 -3.78 25.80 -14.77
CA PHE A 143 -2.99 25.29 -15.89
C PHE A 143 -1.50 25.41 -15.55
N LEU A 144 -0.71 24.45 -16.01
CA LEU A 144 0.75 24.44 -15.86
C LEU A 144 1.39 24.76 -17.21
N SER A 145 2.51 25.50 -17.21
CA SER A 145 3.29 25.74 -18.44
C SER A 145 4.00 24.47 -18.94
N GLU A 146 4.40 23.57 -18.03
CA GLU A 146 4.97 22.26 -18.36
C GLU A 146 3.87 21.24 -18.75
N GLY A 147 4.11 20.51 -19.85
CA GLY A 147 3.07 19.80 -20.59
C GLY A 147 2.61 18.45 -20.01
N LEU A 148 1.64 18.45 -19.10
CA LEU A 148 0.88 17.25 -18.71
C LEU A 148 -0.33 17.01 -19.64
N ARG A 149 -0.44 15.79 -20.21
CA ARG A 149 -1.66 15.33 -20.89
C ARG A 149 -2.74 15.02 -19.84
N LEU A 150 -3.53 16.04 -19.49
CA LEU A 150 -4.58 15.97 -18.47
C LEU A 150 -5.55 14.80 -18.73
N SER A 151 -5.69 13.91 -17.75
CA SER A 151 -6.67 12.80 -17.77
C SER A 151 -7.88 13.11 -16.88
N ALA A 152 -8.93 12.30 -16.98
CA ALA A 152 -10.23 12.55 -16.34
C ALA A 152 -10.22 12.63 -14.79
N ARG A 153 -9.10 12.30 -14.12
CA ARG A 153 -8.94 12.46 -12.66
C ARG A 153 -9.10 13.92 -12.20
N ASN A 154 -8.74 14.89 -13.04
CA ASN A 154 -8.54 16.28 -12.61
C ASN A 154 -9.84 17.06 -12.31
N VAL A 155 -11.02 16.48 -12.58
CA VAL A 155 -12.31 17.00 -12.08
C VAL A 155 -12.33 17.06 -10.54
N LYS A 156 -11.54 16.22 -9.86
CA LYS A 156 -11.42 16.27 -8.38
C LYS A 156 -10.73 17.52 -7.85
N LEU A 157 -9.80 18.12 -8.59
CA LEU A 157 -9.12 19.34 -8.16
C LEU A 157 -10.13 20.49 -7.99
N LEU A 158 -11.02 20.64 -8.99
CA LEU A 158 -12.19 21.52 -8.95
C LEU A 158 -13.12 21.24 -7.74
N ILE A 159 -13.43 19.97 -7.49
CA ILE A 159 -14.33 19.58 -6.39
C ILE A 159 -13.69 19.89 -5.03
N MET A 160 -12.41 19.57 -4.83
CA MET A 160 -11.70 19.80 -3.57
C MET A 160 -11.58 21.30 -3.26
N LEU A 161 -11.20 22.12 -4.25
CA LEU A 161 -11.19 23.59 -4.14
C LEU A 161 -12.56 24.14 -3.76
N SER A 162 -13.63 23.72 -4.43
CA SER A 162 -15.00 24.18 -4.10
C SER A 162 -15.44 23.81 -2.67
N THR A 163 -14.99 22.65 -2.16
CA THR A 163 -15.36 22.15 -0.84
C THR A 163 -14.62 22.90 0.27
N MET A 164 -13.34 23.22 0.06
CA MET A 164 -12.55 24.02 1.01
C MET A 164 -12.93 25.50 1.03
N LEU A 165 -13.31 26.09 -0.12
CA LEU A 165 -13.73 27.48 -0.23
C LEU A 165 -15.21 27.72 0.15
N GLY A 166 -15.93 26.69 0.62
CA GLY A 166 -17.33 26.79 1.07
C GLY A 166 -18.36 26.98 -0.05
N VAL A 167 -18.00 26.77 -1.32
CA VAL A 167 -18.84 27.07 -2.49
C VAL A 167 -19.60 25.84 -2.97
N ARG A 168 -20.94 25.93 -3.03
CA ARG A 168 -21.80 24.87 -3.58
C ARG A 168 -21.69 24.80 -5.11
N LEU A 169 -20.99 23.80 -5.64
CA LEU A 169 -21.07 23.44 -7.06
C LEU A 169 -22.51 23.07 -7.45
N LYS A 170 -23.07 23.76 -8.45
CA LYS A 170 -24.22 23.24 -9.22
C LYS A 170 -23.71 22.25 -10.26
N ALA A 171 -24.32 21.06 -10.30
CA ALA A 171 -24.03 20.07 -11.33
C ALA A 171 -24.29 20.63 -12.74
N PRO A 172 -23.48 20.24 -13.76
CA PRO A 172 -23.68 20.70 -15.13
C PRO A 172 -25.04 20.23 -15.66
N LEU A 173 -25.78 21.15 -16.29
CA LEU A 173 -27.02 20.83 -16.98
C LEU A 173 -26.77 19.79 -18.08
N SER A 174 -27.56 18.72 -18.07
CA SER A 174 -27.53 17.72 -19.14
C SER A 174 -27.80 18.38 -20.49
N SER A 175 -26.99 18.04 -21.49
CA SER A 175 -27.06 18.63 -22.83
C SER A 175 -28.43 18.38 -23.45
N ARG A 176 -29.25 19.43 -23.59
CA ARG A 176 -30.50 19.38 -24.36
C ARG A 176 -30.18 19.02 -25.81
N ALA A 177 -30.93 18.08 -26.37
CA ALA A 177 -30.80 17.65 -27.75
C ALA A 177 -31.11 18.81 -28.73
N SER A 178 -30.27 18.98 -29.74
CA SER A 178 -30.53 19.83 -30.90
C SER A 178 -31.45 19.10 -31.88
N SER A 179 -32.62 19.67 -32.19
CA SER A 179 -33.63 19.10 -33.09
C SER A 179 -33.63 19.74 -34.49
N SER A 180 -34.36 19.13 -35.43
CA SER A 180 -34.56 19.50 -36.87
C SER A 180 -33.42 19.05 -37.82
N CYS A 181 -33.66 18.62 -39.07
CA CYS A 181 -34.88 18.44 -39.91
C CYS A 181 -34.54 17.44 -41.08
N ALA A 182 -35.42 16.94 -41.95
CA ALA A 182 -36.81 16.44 -41.86
C ALA A 182 -37.32 15.88 -43.22
N ALA A 183 -37.99 14.72 -43.24
CA ALA A 183 -38.91 14.20 -44.30
C ALA A 183 -39.64 12.95 -43.72
N ARG A 184 -40.98 12.83 -43.63
CA ARG A 184 -42.03 12.67 -44.69
C ARG A 184 -41.80 11.43 -45.57
N SER A 185 -42.75 10.50 -45.77
CA SER A 185 -44.16 10.35 -45.30
C SER A 185 -44.32 9.08 -44.42
N GLY A 186 -45.48 8.46 -44.12
CA GLY A 186 -46.87 8.64 -44.59
C GLY A 186 -47.87 7.87 -43.70
N ALA A 187 -48.98 7.34 -44.26
CA ALA A 187 -50.02 6.61 -43.50
C ALA A 187 -50.66 5.45 -44.28
N GLY A 188 -51.15 4.42 -43.59
CA GLY A 188 -51.93 3.31 -44.18
C GLY A 188 -52.14 2.11 -43.23
N ALA A 189 -53.33 1.50 -43.27
CA ALA A 189 -53.75 0.33 -42.50
C ALA A 189 -54.69 -0.54 -43.38
N PRO A 190 -55.27 -1.66 -42.89
CA PRO A 190 -54.63 -2.87 -42.36
C PRO A 190 -55.15 -4.17 -43.03
N ARG A 191 -54.50 -5.35 -42.83
CA ARG A 191 -55.16 -6.67 -42.62
C ARG A 191 -54.21 -7.88 -42.58
N SER A 192 -54.62 -8.92 -41.81
CA SER A 192 -54.35 -10.38 -41.97
C SER A 192 -52.89 -10.88 -41.81
N GLN A 193 -52.62 -12.13 -41.36
CA GLN A 193 -53.38 -13.16 -40.63
C GLN A 193 -52.41 -14.19 -39.97
N LEU A 194 -52.94 -15.19 -39.24
CA LEU A 194 -52.26 -16.33 -38.58
C LEU A 194 -51.47 -15.93 -37.30
N ARG A 195 -51.81 -16.40 -36.09
CA ARG A 195 -51.86 -17.77 -35.52
C ARG A 195 -50.45 -18.36 -35.27
N SER A 196 -50.12 -18.91 -34.09
CA SER A 196 -50.94 -19.24 -32.91
C SER A 196 -50.15 -19.38 -31.59
N MET A 197 -50.81 -19.04 -30.47
CA MET A 197 -50.57 -19.66 -29.15
C MET A 197 -51.85 -20.39 -28.71
N GLY A 198 -51.72 -21.35 -27.79
CA GLY A 198 -52.84 -22.09 -27.16
C GLY A 198 -52.48 -22.49 -25.73
N LEU A 199 -53.48 -22.60 -24.85
CA LEU A 199 -53.32 -22.74 -23.40
C LEU A 199 -53.86 -24.10 -22.87
N LEU A 200 -53.30 -24.54 -21.72
CA LEU A 200 -53.91 -25.23 -20.56
C LEU A 200 -55.16 -26.13 -20.73
N VAL A 201 -55.14 -27.32 -20.10
CA VAL A 201 -56.19 -27.87 -19.19
C VAL A 201 -55.75 -29.22 -18.56
N GLY A 202 -56.30 -29.57 -17.39
CA GLY A 202 -56.25 -30.88 -16.69
C GLY A 202 -57.32 -30.91 -15.57
N PRO A 203 -57.32 -31.82 -14.56
CA PRO A 203 -56.55 -33.06 -14.34
C PRO A 203 -57.51 -34.28 -14.51
N PRO A 204 -58.02 -35.11 -13.55
CA PRO A 204 -57.68 -35.52 -12.16
C PRO A 204 -57.46 -37.06 -11.95
N GLY A 205 -57.21 -37.52 -10.70
CA GLY A 205 -57.25 -38.93 -10.23
C GLY A 205 -55.88 -39.45 -9.71
N ALA A 206 -55.54 -39.49 -8.41
CA ALA A 206 -56.08 -40.28 -7.28
C ALA A 206 -55.70 -41.78 -7.31
N GLY A 207 -55.04 -42.39 -6.30
CA GLY A 207 -54.43 -41.86 -5.06
C GLY A 207 -53.98 -42.97 -4.06
N ALA A 208 -53.29 -42.59 -2.97
CA ALA A 208 -52.85 -43.43 -1.81
C ALA A 208 -51.83 -44.58 -2.11
N ALA A 209 -51.06 -45.18 -1.19
CA ALA A 209 -50.63 -44.91 0.20
C ALA A 209 -49.23 -45.61 0.40
N CYS A 210 -48.19 -45.09 1.06
CA CYS A 210 -47.98 -44.78 2.49
C CYS A 210 -47.28 -45.90 3.33
N ALA A 211 -46.11 -45.55 3.90
CA ALA A 211 -45.48 -46.02 5.16
C ALA A 211 -44.68 -47.36 5.31
N SER A 212 -43.49 -47.18 5.90
CA SER A 212 -42.79 -48.04 6.90
C SER A 212 -42.01 -49.30 6.46
N GLY A 213 -40.97 -49.66 7.24
CA GLY A 213 -40.24 -50.94 7.12
C GLY A 213 -38.73 -50.89 7.42
N SER A 214 -38.31 -50.79 8.68
CA SER A 214 -36.89 -50.89 9.10
C SER A 214 -36.49 -52.33 9.50
N ARG A 215 -35.21 -52.70 9.30
CA ARG A 215 -34.46 -53.69 10.12
C ARG A 215 -32.97 -53.80 9.79
N LEU A 216 -32.21 -54.22 10.79
CA LEU A 216 -30.81 -54.66 10.69
C LEU A 216 -30.76 -56.13 10.22
N CYS A 217 -29.62 -56.57 9.67
CA CYS A 217 -28.79 -57.59 10.32
C CYS A 217 -27.44 -57.79 9.59
N ALA A 218 -26.43 -58.24 10.34
CA ALA A 218 -25.13 -58.66 9.81
C ALA A 218 -25.05 -60.18 9.68
N ALA A 219 -24.18 -60.67 8.79
CA ALA A 219 -23.72 -62.06 8.73
C ALA A 219 -22.28 -62.09 8.19
N ALA A 220 -21.49 -63.09 8.61
CA ALA A 220 -20.06 -63.21 8.28
C ALA A 220 -19.66 -64.65 7.90
N GLY A 221 -18.50 -64.78 7.24
CA GLY A 221 -17.95 -66.06 6.74
C GLY A 221 -18.23 -66.27 5.24
N LEU A 222 -17.35 -66.93 4.45
CA LEU A 222 -16.26 -67.86 4.80
C LEU A 222 -15.00 -67.70 3.91
N LEU A 223 -14.00 -68.56 4.13
CA LEU A 223 -12.60 -68.44 3.66
C LEU A 223 -12.28 -69.20 2.36
N SER A 224 -11.47 -68.59 1.48
CA SER A 224 -10.31 -69.16 0.73
C SER A 224 -9.90 -68.21 -0.41
N GLY A 225 -8.64 -68.06 -0.82
CA GLY A 225 -7.37 -68.59 -0.29
C GLY A 225 -6.16 -67.94 -1.01
N PHE A 226 -4.96 -68.52 -0.86
CA PHE A 226 -3.67 -68.10 -1.45
C PHE A 226 -3.00 -66.82 -0.87
N SER A 227 -1.74 -66.61 -1.25
CA SER A 227 -0.68 -66.32 -0.27
C SER A 227 0.31 -65.20 -0.61
N LEU A 228 0.61 -64.36 0.39
CA LEU A 228 1.94 -63.80 0.71
C LEU A 228 2.79 -63.24 -0.46
N GLY A 229 2.35 -62.13 -1.04
CA GLY A 229 3.26 -61.09 -1.54
C GLY A 229 3.61 -60.12 -0.41
N ARG A 230 4.75 -60.32 0.28
CA ARG A 230 5.11 -59.57 1.51
C ARG A 230 5.57 -58.12 1.18
N ARG A 231 4.62 -57.20 0.96
CA ARG A 231 4.89 -55.77 0.73
C ARG A 231 5.60 -55.12 1.93
N ARG A 232 6.69 -54.38 1.69
CA ARG A 232 7.28 -53.42 2.63
C ARG A 232 6.38 -52.17 2.74
N GLY A 233 5.23 -52.28 3.40
CA GLY A 233 4.24 -51.19 3.46
C GLY A 233 3.41 -51.11 4.75
N SER A 234 3.74 -51.90 5.77
CA SER A 234 3.04 -51.90 7.07
C SER A 234 3.76 -51.09 8.15
N THR A 235 5.10 -50.99 8.09
CA THR A 235 5.88 -50.19 9.04
C THR A 235 5.81 -48.70 8.75
N LEU A 236 6.01 -48.30 7.49
CA LEU A 236 5.92 -46.90 7.05
C LEU A 236 4.57 -46.28 7.45
N ARG A 237 3.45 -46.91 7.09
CA ARG A 237 2.11 -46.49 7.54
C ARG A 237 1.90 -46.45 9.05
N ALA A 238 2.64 -47.23 9.83
CA ALA A 238 2.52 -47.24 11.28
C ALA A 238 3.38 -46.16 11.95
N THR A 239 4.49 -45.73 11.33
CA THR A 239 5.25 -44.55 11.76
C THR A 239 4.55 -43.28 11.29
N GLU A 240 4.11 -43.20 10.03
CA GLU A 240 3.29 -42.11 9.48
C GLU A 240 2.07 -41.83 10.38
N THR A 241 1.25 -42.83 10.73
CA THR A 241 0.08 -42.59 11.58
C THR A 241 0.40 -42.30 13.05
N ALA A 242 1.63 -42.57 13.52
CA ALA A 242 2.07 -42.16 14.85
C ALA A 242 2.58 -40.72 14.85
N GLU A 243 3.40 -40.36 13.87
CA GLU A 243 3.98 -39.03 13.67
C GLU A 243 2.89 -37.99 13.35
N SER A 244 1.94 -38.31 12.46
CA SER A 244 0.76 -37.47 12.21
C SER A 244 -0.07 -37.28 13.48
N LEU A 245 -0.20 -38.31 14.33
CA LEU A 245 -0.94 -38.23 15.59
C LEU A 245 -0.19 -37.41 16.64
N GLU A 246 1.14 -37.41 16.64
CA GLU A 246 1.96 -36.56 17.53
C GLU A 246 1.88 -35.09 17.11
N CYS A 247 2.05 -34.79 15.82
CA CYS A 247 1.84 -33.48 15.21
C CYS A 247 0.45 -32.91 15.53
N LEU A 248 -0.60 -33.72 15.32
CA LEU A 248 -1.99 -33.41 15.70
C LEU A 248 -2.13 -33.05 17.19
N ASN A 249 -1.55 -33.86 18.08
CA ASN A 249 -1.63 -33.65 19.53
C ASN A 249 -0.76 -32.50 20.05
N ARG A 250 0.18 -31.99 19.25
CA ARG A 250 0.94 -30.77 19.53
C ARG A 250 0.15 -29.54 19.08
N LEU A 251 -0.21 -29.49 17.80
CA LEU A 251 -0.95 -28.37 17.21
C LEU A 251 -2.34 -28.19 17.84
N ALA A 252 -2.99 -29.24 18.34
CA ALA A 252 -4.25 -29.13 19.10
C ALA A 252 -4.11 -28.52 20.52
N LYS A 253 -2.90 -28.45 21.08
CA LYS A 253 -2.61 -27.76 22.36
C LYS A 253 -2.18 -26.32 22.15
N GLU A 254 -1.54 -26.06 21.01
CA GLU A 254 -1.05 -24.75 20.60
C GLU A 254 -2.11 -23.96 19.82
N SER A 255 -3.16 -24.61 19.30
CA SER A 255 -4.27 -23.96 18.60
C SER A 255 -5.14 -23.14 19.56
N ASP A 256 -5.25 -21.84 19.28
CA ASP A 256 -6.06 -20.90 20.04
C ASP A 256 -6.49 -19.81 19.05
N GLN A 257 -7.73 -19.98 18.55
CA GLN A 257 -8.23 -19.47 17.27
C GLN A 257 -9.10 -18.24 17.49
N SER A 258 -8.51 -17.27 18.19
CA SER A 258 -9.13 -16.00 18.62
C SER A 258 -9.98 -15.28 17.57
N TRP A 259 -9.64 -15.33 16.27
CA TRP A 259 -10.50 -14.74 15.23
C TRP A 259 -11.87 -15.44 15.10
N LEU A 260 -11.93 -16.74 15.34
CA LEU A 260 -13.16 -17.56 15.31
C LEU A 260 -13.85 -17.62 16.69
N ASP A 261 -13.07 -17.49 17.76
CA ASP A 261 -13.54 -17.67 19.14
C ASP A 261 -14.01 -16.35 19.78
N GLN A 262 -13.59 -15.18 19.26
CA GLN A 262 -13.93 -13.85 19.79
C GLN A 262 -14.84 -13.00 18.88
N LEU A 263 -14.87 -13.27 17.56
CA LEU A 263 -15.59 -12.44 16.58
C LEU A 263 -16.80 -13.17 15.99
N SER A 264 -17.79 -12.39 15.54
CA SER A 264 -19.00 -12.93 14.90
C SER A 264 -18.71 -13.46 13.48
N PRO A 265 -19.13 -14.69 13.11
CA PRO A 265 -19.13 -15.17 11.73
C PRO A 265 -20.16 -14.43 10.86
N ASP A 266 -20.02 -14.53 9.53
CA ASP A 266 -21.09 -14.22 8.59
C ASP A 266 -22.31 -15.13 8.82
N PRO A 267 -23.52 -14.58 9.06
CA PRO A 267 -24.74 -15.35 9.29
C PRO A 267 -25.15 -16.30 8.15
N GLU A 268 -24.66 -16.06 6.92
CA GLU A 268 -24.95 -16.91 5.76
C GLU A 268 -23.91 -18.06 5.57
N THR A 269 -22.92 -18.20 6.46
CA THR A 269 -21.80 -19.18 6.37
C THR A 269 -22.28 -20.61 6.09
N ASP A 270 -23.19 -21.15 6.91
CA ASP A 270 -23.66 -22.54 6.82
C ASP A 270 -24.50 -22.81 5.56
N LEU A 271 -25.14 -21.78 5.00
CA LEU A 271 -25.99 -21.90 3.80
C LEU A 271 -25.17 -22.09 2.52
N HIS A 272 -23.87 -21.78 2.56
CA HIS A 272 -23.01 -21.67 1.38
C HIS A 272 -21.73 -22.51 1.45
N VAL A 273 -21.55 -23.35 2.48
CA VAL A 273 -20.43 -24.32 2.61
C VAL A 273 -20.24 -25.10 1.29
N PRO A 274 -19.02 -25.18 0.71
CA PRO A 274 -17.70 -24.84 1.29
C PRO A 274 -17.28 -23.35 1.21
N ASN A 275 -18.19 -22.43 0.87
CA ASN A 275 -17.98 -20.99 0.69
C ASN A 275 -17.00 -20.62 -0.45
N THR A 276 -16.99 -21.41 -1.52
CA THR A 276 -16.11 -21.23 -2.69
C THR A 276 -16.64 -20.32 -3.80
N ASP A 277 -17.88 -19.84 -3.72
CA ASP A 277 -18.51 -19.04 -4.77
C ASP A 277 -18.73 -17.58 -4.35
N PRO A 278 -18.47 -16.60 -5.24
CA PRO A 278 -18.46 -15.20 -4.87
C PRO A 278 -19.85 -14.65 -4.59
N ARG A 279 -20.03 -14.09 -3.40
CA ARG A 279 -21.27 -13.47 -2.91
C ARG A 279 -20.96 -12.28 -2.01
N GLU A 280 -21.96 -11.43 -1.78
CA GLU A 280 -21.82 -10.32 -0.84
C GLU A 280 -21.91 -10.84 0.61
N VAL A 281 -20.91 -10.52 1.42
CA VAL A 281 -20.94 -10.72 2.88
C VAL A 281 -21.32 -9.39 3.54
N LYS A 282 -22.46 -9.36 4.23
CA LYS A 282 -23.11 -8.11 4.70
C LYS A 282 -22.87 -7.80 6.17
N SER A 283 -22.59 -8.82 6.97
CA SER A 283 -22.36 -8.78 8.42
C SER A 283 -21.33 -9.87 8.76
N GLY A 284 -20.76 -9.83 9.96
CA GLY A 284 -19.70 -10.74 10.40
C GLY A 284 -18.30 -10.34 9.95
N HIS A 285 -17.31 -10.90 10.66
CA HIS A 285 -15.88 -10.58 10.56
C HIS A 285 -15.09 -11.62 9.75
N TYR A 286 -15.69 -12.78 9.47
CA TYR A 286 -15.12 -13.84 8.66
C TYR A 286 -16.21 -14.71 8.05
N VAL A 287 -15.85 -15.46 7.01
CA VAL A 287 -16.61 -16.61 6.51
C VAL A 287 -15.73 -17.83 6.66
N GLU A 288 -16.24 -18.91 7.25
CA GLU A 288 -15.55 -20.21 7.21
C GLU A 288 -15.60 -20.79 5.79
N VAL A 289 -14.42 -21.07 5.25
CA VAL A 289 -14.22 -21.52 3.87
C VAL A 289 -13.30 -22.72 3.88
N TRP A 290 -13.58 -23.71 3.03
CA TRP A 290 -12.69 -24.88 2.92
C TRP A 290 -11.66 -24.64 1.82
N PRO A 291 -10.35 -24.73 2.10
CA PRO A 291 -9.34 -24.72 1.07
C PRO A 291 -9.59 -25.77 0.00
N THR A 292 -9.23 -25.44 -1.24
CA THR A 292 -9.14 -26.39 -2.35
C THR A 292 -7.70 -26.91 -2.41
N PRO A 293 -7.43 -28.18 -2.10
CA PRO A 293 -6.08 -28.74 -2.10
C PRO A 293 -5.38 -28.59 -3.46
N LEU A 294 -4.05 -28.56 -3.48
CA LEU A 294 -3.27 -28.81 -4.71
C LEU A 294 -3.16 -30.31 -4.96
N PRO A 295 -3.41 -30.82 -6.18
CA PRO A 295 -3.13 -32.21 -6.53
C PRO A 295 -1.62 -32.45 -6.67
N ASP A 296 -1.19 -33.68 -6.38
CA ASP A 296 0.21 -34.12 -6.40
C ASP A 296 1.19 -33.14 -5.72
N PRO A 297 0.92 -32.70 -4.47
CA PRO A 297 1.65 -31.59 -3.84
C PRO A 297 3.09 -31.97 -3.51
N LYS A 298 4.01 -31.00 -3.67
CA LYS A 298 5.44 -31.15 -3.36
C LYS A 298 5.95 -29.92 -2.61
N LEU A 299 6.61 -30.13 -1.48
CA LEU A 299 7.33 -29.08 -0.77
C LEU A 299 8.56 -28.65 -1.60
N VAL A 300 8.65 -27.35 -1.92
CA VAL A 300 9.76 -26.76 -2.69
C VAL A 300 10.85 -26.23 -1.76
N ILE A 301 10.43 -25.48 -0.74
CA ILE A 301 11.28 -24.88 0.29
C ILE A 301 10.41 -24.58 1.53
N TYR A 302 11.06 -24.50 2.69
CA TYR A 302 10.47 -24.04 3.95
C TYR A 302 11.49 -23.17 4.68
N SER A 303 11.04 -22.31 5.59
CA SER A 303 11.92 -21.50 6.44
C SER A 303 12.10 -22.16 7.80
N GLN A 304 13.31 -22.63 8.10
CA GLN A 304 13.61 -23.32 9.36
C GLN A 304 13.35 -22.42 10.57
N GLU A 305 13.73 -21.14 10.49
CA GLU A 305 13.48 -20.16 11.56
C GLU A 305 11.99 -19.96 11.86
N VAL A 306 11.13 -20.04 10.83
CA VAL A 306 9.67 -19.89 11.00
C VAL A 306 9.06 -21.18 11.54
N ALA A 307 9.62 -22.34 11.20
CA ALA A 307 9.27 -23.61 11.83
C ALA A 307 9.67 -23.61 13.33
N ASP A 308 10.90 -23.23 13.65
CA ASP A 308 11.42 -23.14 15.01
C ASP A 308 10.64 -22.12 15.86
N MET A 309 10.31 -20.95 15.29
CA MET A 309 9.46 -19.92 15.91
C MET A 309 8.06 -20.44 16.27
N LEU A 310 7.52 -21.35 15.46
CA LEU A 310 6.22 -22.02 15.66
C LEU A 310 6.34 -23.36 16.40
N GLY A 311 7.53 -23.72 16.90
CA GLY A 311 7.76 -24.99 17.61
C GLY A 311 7.60 -26.25 16.76
N ILE A 312 7.68 -26.16 15.43
CA ILE A 312 7.48 -27.26 14.48
C ILE A 312 8.81 -27.99 14.22
N PRO A 313 9.00 -29.25 14.68
CA PRO A 313 10.23 -30.01 14.45
C PRO A 313 10.51 -30.28 12.97
N GLU A 314 11.79 -30.35 12.58
CA GLU A 314 12.21 -30.60 11.19
C GLU A 314 11.61 -31.90 10.60
N ASN A 315 11.45 -32.95 11.40
CA ASN A 315 10.83 -34.20 10.96
C ASN A 315 9.33 -34.06 10.70
N GLU A 316 8.61 -33.19 11.43
CA GLU A 316 7.22 -32.85 11.10
C GLU A 316 7.15 -32.07 9.78
N VAL A 317 8.03 -31.06 9.60
CA VAL A 317 8.07 -30.24 8.37
C VAL A 317 8.35 -31.08 7.11
N ARG A 318 9.17 -32.14 7.24
CA ARG A 318 9.50 -33.05 6.14
C ARG A 318 8.46 -34.14 5.88
N SER A 319 7.34 -34.16 6.61
CA SER A 319 6.30 -35.19 6.47
C SER A 319 5.34 -34.94 5.29
N ASP A 320 4.72 -36.03 4.82
CA ASP A 320 3.65 -35.98 3.81
C ASP A 320 2.41 -35.25 4.34
N SER A 321 2.04 -35.43 5.62
CA SER A 321 0.89 -34.73 6.23
C SER A 321 1.12 -33.21 6.37
N PHE A 322 2.34 -32.75 6.68
CA PHE A 322 2.68 -31.32 6.61
C PHE A 322 2.52 -30.79 5.18
N THR A 323 3.10 -31.49 4.21
CA THR A 323 3.02 -31.11 2.79
C THR A 323 1.57 -31.08 2.28
N ALA A 324 0.74 -32.03 2.70
CA ALA A 324 -0.68 -32.08 2.38
C ALA A 324 -1.49 -30.98 3.09
N PHE A 325 -1.31 -30.75 4.39
CA PHE A 325 -2.02 -29.68 5.10
C PHE A 325 -1.75 -28.31 4.48
N PHE A 326 -0.47 -27.97 4.27
CA PHE A 326 -0.06 -26.70 3.67
C PHE A 326 -0.31 -26.63 2.14
N SER A 327 -0.72 -27.73 1.49
CA SER A 327 -1.33 -27.70 0.15
C SER A 327 -2.83 -27.38 0.15
N GLY A 328 -3.47 -27.34 1.33
CA GLY A 328 -4.90 -27.10 1.53
C GLY A 328 -5.70 -28.32 2.01
N GLN A 329 -5.07 -29.47 2.29
CA GLN A 329 -5.77 -30.67 2.76
C GLN A 329 -6.15 -30.54 4.26
N ARG A 330 -7.18 -29.74 4.57
CA ARG A 330 -7.59 -29.44 5.97
C ARG A 330 -7.93 -30.67 6.83
N SER A 331 -8.17 -31.83 6.22
CA SER A 331 -8.44 -33.08 6.94
C SER A 331 -7.22 -33.64 7.69
N GLU A 332 -6.00 -33.25 7.32
CA GLU A 332 -4.78 -33.68 8.01
C GLU A 332 -4.70 -33.13 9.44
N ILE A 333 -5.23 -31.93 9.68
CA ILE A 333 -5.14 -31.22 10.97
C ILE A 333 -6.51 -30.60 11.32
N PRO A 334 -7.55 -31.42 11.59
CA PRO A 334 -8.95 -30.96 11.62
C PRO A 334 -9.33 -30.12 12.85
N VAL A 335 -8.41 -29.94 13.81
CA VAL A 335 -8.55 -28.99 14.93
C VAL A 335 -8.37 -27.54 14.46
N LEU A 336 -7.56 -27.33 13.41
CA LEU A 336 -7.38 -26.03 12.78
C LEU A 336 -8.52 -25.80 11.78
N ARG A 337 -9.33 -24.78 12.04
CA ARG A 337 -10.42 -24.31 11.18
C ARG A 337 -9.87 -23.31 10.17
N SER A 338 -10.67 -23.00 9.15
CA SER A 338 -10.23 -22.21 8.01
C SER A 338 -11.23 -21.14 7.59
N TRP A 339 -10.76 -19.91 7.43
CA TRP A 339 -11.60 -18.73 7.20
C TRP A 339 -10.96 -17.72 6.23
N CYS A 340 -11.79 -16.82 5.74
CA CYS A 340 -11.38 -15.66 4.93
C CYS A 340 -12.18 -14.44 5.38
N THR A 341 -11.59 -13.24 5.32
CA THR A 341 -12.20 -12.04 5.89
C THR A 341 -12.71 -11.04 4.84
N PRO A 342 -13.80 -10.30 5.15
CA PRO A 342 -14.22 -9.16 4.36
C PRO A 342 -13.42 -7.91 4.77
N TYR A 343 -12.97 -7.13 3.79
CA TYR A 343 -12.35 -5.84 4.01
C TYR A 343 -12.63 -4.89 2.84
N ALA A 344 -12.53 -3.59 3.10
CA ALA A 344 -12.77 -2.50 2.17
C ALA A 344 -11.48 -1.96 1.55
N LEU A 345 -11.58 -1.50 0.30
CA LEU A 345 -10.49 -0.86 -0.44
C LEU A 345 -10.57 0.68 -0.34
N ALA A 346 -9.45 1.31 -0.03
CA ALA A 346 -9.18 2.72 -0.27
C ALA A 346 -7.81 2.88 -0.95
N ILE A 347 -7.73 3.76 -1.94
CA ILE A 347 -6.52 4.03 -2.74
C ILE A 347 -6.13 5.49 -2.50
N MET A 348 -4.93 5.74 -1.99
CA MET A 348 -4.47 7.07 -1.54
C MET A 348 -5.54 7.78 -0.67
N GLY A 349 -6.07 7.06 0.33
CA GLY A 349 -7.11 7.56 1.24
C GLY A 349 -8.52 7.65 0.63
N GLN A 350 -8.66 7.57 -0.70
CA GLN A 350 -9.97 7.61 -1.33
C GLN A 350 -10.68 6.26 -1.23
N ARG A 351 -11.76 6.20 -0.45
CA ARG A 351 -12.68 5.06 -0.36
C ARG A 351 -13.15 4.62 -1.76
N MET A 352 -12.93 3.35 -2.10
CA MET A 352 -13.38 2.72 -3.35
C MET A 352 -14.70 1.97 -3.15
N VAL A 353 -15.52 2.00 -4.20
CA VAL A 353 -16.85 1.36 -4.28
C VAL A 353 -17.02 0.67 -5.64
N SER A 354 -16.62 1.34 -6.72
CA SER A 354 -16.57 0.85 -8.12
C SER A 354 -15.78 -0.44 -8.33
N ASN A 355 -14.88 -0.78 -7.40
CA ASN A 355 -13.98 -1.93 -7.48
C ASN A 355 -14.53 -3.16 -6.72
N CYS A 356 -15.68 -3.02 -6.05
CA CYS A 356 -16.49 -4.11 -5.54
C CYS A 356 -17.34 -4.69 -6.70
N PRO A 357 -17.39 -6.02 -6.92
CA PRO A 357 -18.25 -6.61 -7.95
C PRO A 357 -19.75 -6.37 -7.69
N PHE A 358 -20.12 -6.09 -6.44
CA PHE A 358 -21.50 -5.78 -6.02
C PHE A 358 -21.78 -4.25 -5.99
N GLY A 359 -20.83 -3.42 -6.45
CA GLY A 359 -21.03 -1.97 -6.62
C GLY A 359 -21.20 -1.14 -5.35
N ASN A 360 -20.97 -1.72 -4.17
CA ASN A 360 -21.30 -1.12 -2.87
C ASN A 360 -20.14 -1.05 -1.85
N GLY A 361 -18.98 -1.62 -2.16
CA GLY A 361 -17.80 -1.63 -1.30
C GLY A 361 -17.64 -2.82 -0.34
N ASN A 362 -18.64 -3.67 -0.14
CA ASN A 362 -18.58 -4.81 0.80
C ASN A 362 -17.72 -6.01 0.32
N GLY A 363 -17.52 -6.16 -0.99
CA GLY A 363 -17.01 -7.39 -1.61
C GLY A 363 -15.57 -7.31 -2.15
N TYR A 364 -14.60 -6.80 -1.38
CA TYR A 364 -13.20 -6.83 -1.80
C TYR A 364 -12.45 -8.07 -1.29
N GLY A 365 -12.20 -8.12 0.03
CA GLY A 365 -11.89 -9.32 0.84
C GLY A 365 -10.75 -10.25 0.39
N ASP A 366 -10.54 -11.33 1.16
CA ASP A 366 -9.53 -12.37 0.93
C ASP A 366 -9.86 -13.26 -0.28
N GLY A 367 -9.74 -12.71 -1.49
CA GLY A 367 -10.21 -13.36 -2.74
C GLY A 367 -9.36 -14.52 -3.31
N ARG A 368 -8.26 -14.89 -2.64
CA ARG A 368 -7.37 -16.03 -2.95
C ARG A 368 -6.47 -16.42 -1.76
N ALA A 369 -6.90 -16.03 -0.56
CA ALA A 369 -6.18 -16.23 0.69
C ALA A 369 -7.14 -16.89 1.67
N ILE A 370 -6.65 -17.86 2.44
CA ILE A 370 -7.43 -18.56 3.46
C ILE A 370 -6.53 -18.70 4.68
N SER A 371 -6.97 -18.16 5.81
CA SER A 371 -6.35 -18.43 7.11
C SER A 371 -6.75 -19.84 7.55
N VAL A 372 -5.80 -20.61 8.07
CA VAL A 372 -5.93 -22.05 8.35
C VAL A 372 -5.50 -22.39 9.79
N GLY A 373 -5.76 -21.48 10.72
CA GLY A 373 -5.46 -21.64 12.14
C GLY A 373 -4.63 -20.49 12.71
N GLU A 374 -4.70 -20.35 14.03
CA GLU A 374 -3.79 -19.55 14.84
C GLU A 374 -3.11 -20.47 15.85
N LEU A 375 -1.79 -20.30 16.03
CA LEU A 375 -0.95 -21.05 16.96
C LEU A 375 -0.35 -20.11 18.01
N LEU A 376 -0.31 -20.55 19.27
CA LEU A 376 0.38 -19.89 20.37
C LEU A 376 1.76 -20.51 20.55
N ALA A 377 2.81 -19.77 20.20
CA ALA A 377 4.21 -20.19 20.34
C ALA A 377 5.01 -19.18 21.16
N ASN A 378 5.73 -19.65 22.18
CA ASN A 378 6.52 -18.81 23.10
C ASN A 378 5.73 -17.65 23.75
N GLY A 379 4.42 -17.82 23.93
CA GLY A 379 3.51 -16.80 24.48
C GLY A 379 2.95 -15.80 23.45
N GLN A 380 3.38 -15.87 22.18
CA GLN A 380 2.88 -15.03 21.10
C GLN A 380 1.96 -15.82 20.16
N ARG A 381 0.85 -15.20 19.72
CA ARG A 381 -0.09 -15.79 18.75
C ARG A 381 0.30 -15.44 17.32
N PHE A 382 0.36 -16.46 16.46
CA PHE A 382 0.63 -16.34 15.03
C PHE A 382 -0.53 -16.93 14.21
N GLU A 383 -0.98 -16.17 13.22
CA GLU A 383 -1.97 -16.58 12.22
C GLU A 383 -1.27 -17.22 11.01
N LEU A 384 -1.79 -18.35 10.52
CA LEU A 384 -1.28 -19.07 9.35
C LEU A 384 -2.19 -18.82 8.14
N GLN A 385 -1.69 -18.21 7.06
CA GLN A 385 -2.51 -17.85 5.90
C GLN A 385 -1.95 -18.38 4.56
N LEU A 386 -2.62 -19.39 4.01
CA LEU A 386 -2.31 -19.96 2.70
C LEU A 386 -2.69 -18.97 1.59
N LYS A 387 -1.78 -18.70 0.66
CA LYS A 387 -2.05 -17.88 -0.54
C LYS A 387 -2.10 -18.75 -1.78
N GLY A 388 -3.22 -18.75 -2.52
CA GLY A 388 -3.46 -19.64 -3.66
C GLY A 388 -4.30 -20.89 -3.36
N ALA A 389 -4.86 -20.97 -2.15
CA ALA A 389 -5.59 -22.13 -1.62
C ALA A 389 -7.02 -22.31 -2.15
N GLY A 390 -7.37 -21.71 -3.28
CA GLY A 390 -8.67 -21.85 -3.93
C GLY A 390 -9.57 -20.62 -3.81
N ARG A 391 -10.82 -20.79 -4.23
CA ARG A 391 -11.83 -19.73 -4.32
C ARG A 391 -12.51 -19.48 -2.97
N THR A 392 -13.01 -18.26 -2.77
CA THR A 392 -13.65 -17.76 -1.54
C THR A 392 -14.86 -16.89 -1.93
N PRO A 393 -15.70 -16.42 -0.98
CA PRO A 393 -16.79 -15.48 -1.30
C PRO A 393 -16.28 -14.15 -1.90
N PHE A 394 -14.99 -13.88 -1.71
CA PHE A 394 -14.30 -12.68 -2.16
C PHE A 394 -13.52 -12.88 -3.47
N CYS A 395 -13.61 -14.05 -4.12
CA CYS A 395 -12.92 -14.26 -5.41
C CYS A 395 -13.62 -13.45 -6.53
N ARG A 396 -13.08 -12.26 -6.83
CA ARG A 396 -13.63 -11.28 -7.78
C ARG A 396 -13.49 -11.72 -9.26
N GLY A 397 -14.10 -12.84 -9.62
CA GLY A 397 -13.96 -13.51 -10.92
C GLY A 397 -12.64 -14.26 -11.13
N GLY A 398 -11.79 -14.34 -10.09
CA GLY A 398 -10.53 -15.09 -10.12
C GLY A 398 -10.70 -16.57 -9.80
N ASP A 399 -9.71 -17.37 -10.20
CA ASP A 399 -9.63 -18.82 -9.95
C ASP A 399 -9.18 -19.20 -8.52
N GLY A 400 -8.73 -18.21 -7.72
CA GLY A 400 -8.24 -18.44 -6.36
C GLY A 400 -6.84 -19.05 -6.26
N ARG A 401 -6.14 -19.27 -7.40
CA ARG A 401 -4.80 -19.89 -7.44
C ARG A 401 -3.66 -18.87 -7.53
N ALA A 402 -2.60 -19.14 -6.77
CA ALA A 402 -1.29 -18.53 -6.99
C ALA A 402 -0.42 -19.48 -7.84
N VAL A 403 0.67 -18.95 -8.40
CA VAL A 403 1.54 -19.67 -9.34
C VAL A 403 3.00 -19.63 -8.88
N LEU A 404 3.76 -20.65 -9.26
CA LEU A 404 5.12 -20.91 -8.74
C LEU A 404 6.02 -19.66 -8.69
N ARG A 405 6.08 -18.85 -9.77
CA ARG A 405 6.90 -17.62 -9.76
C ARG A 405 6.47 -16.59 -8.71
N SER A 406 5.16 -16.43 -8.50
CA SER A 406 4.63 -15.49 -7.51
C SER A 406 4.88 -15.99 -6.10
N SER A 407 4.73 -17.30 -5.87
CA SER A 407 5.02 -17.95 -4.60
C SER A 407 6.50 -17.89 -4.22
N ILE A 408 7.42 -18.08 -5.18
CA ILE A 408 8.88 -17.96 -4.98
C ILE A 408 9.26 -16.51 -4.68
N ARG A 409 8.78 -15.55 -5.48
CA ARG A 409 9.01 -14.12 -5.25
C ARG A 409 8.57 -13.69 -3.86
N GLU A 410 7.39 -14.14 -3.41
CA GLU A 410 6.85 -13.80 -2.09
C GLU A 410 7.60 -14.49 -0.96
N PHE A 411 7.93 -15.78 -1.07
CA PHE A 411 8.71 -16.50 -0.07
C PHE A 411 10.09 -15.83 0.13
N LEU A 412 10.84 -15.60 -0.96
CA LEU A 412 12.17 -15.00 -0.89
C LEU A 412 12.14 -13.55 -0.39
N ALA A 413 11.15 -12.74 -0.80
CA ALA A 413 11.05 -11.35 -0.39
C ALA A 413 10.50 -11.15 1.04
N SER A 414 9.66 -12.07 1.54
CA SER A 414 9.27 -12.14 2.96
C SER A 414 10.50 -12.33 3.84
N GLU A 415 11.24 -13.42 3.62
CA GLU A 415 12.36 -13.78 4.50
C GLU A 415 13.52 -12.79 4.35
N ALA A 416 13.84 -12.33 3.12
CA ALA A 416 14.84 -11.29 2.92
C ALA A 416 14.50 -9.98 3.64
N MET A 417 13.23 -9.56 3.68
CA MET A 417 12.84 -8.33 4.39
C MET A 417 12.99 -8.47 5.91
N HIS A 418 12.76 -9.66 6.46
CA HIS A 418 13.05 -9.95 7.87
C HIS A 418 14.55 -9.76 8.20
N HIS A 419 15.45 -10.40 7.44
CA HIS A 419 16.89 -10.29 7.63
C HIS A 419 17.47 -8.92 7.25
N LEU A 420 16.79 -8.18 6.37
CA LEU A 420 17.06 -6.77 6.12
C LEU A 420 16.66 -5.87 7.32
N GLY A 421 15.97 -6.39 8.34
CA GLY A 421 15.50 -5.61 9.48
C GLY A 421 14.35 -4.68 9.11
N VAL A 422 13.34 -5.22 8.41
CA VAL A 422 12.10 -4.53 8.08
C VAL A 422 10.91 -5.42 8.45
N GLU A 423 9.97 -4.87 9.24
CA GLU A 423 8.77 -5.58 9.66
C GLU A 423 7.97 -6.16 8.48
N THR A 424 7.64 -7.45 8.56
CA THR A 424 7.03 -8.20 7.44
C THR A 424 6.28 -9.45 7.90
N THR A 425 5.35 -9.92 7.07
CA THR A 425 4.78 -11.27 7.15
C THR A 425 5.85 -12.30 6.73
N ARG A 426 6.17 -13.26 7.59
CA ARG A 426 7.12 -14.37 7.32
C ARG A 426 6.52 -15.41 6.37
N ALA A 427 7.35 -16.29 5.81
CA ALA A 427 6.92 -17.41 4.98
C ALA A 427 7.40 -18.75 5.54
N LEU A 428 6.46 -19.62 5.97
CA LEU A 428 6.78 -20.93 6.54
C LEU A 428 7.17 -21.95 5.45
N SER A 429 6.36 -22.06 4.39
CA SER A 429 6.50 -23.11 3.38
C SER A 429 6.00 -22.68 2.00
N LEU A 430 6.56 -23.29 0.97
CA LEU A 430 6.12 -23.18 -0.42
C LEU A 430 5.83 -24.58 -0.96
N VAL A 431 4.57 -24.86 -1.30
CA VAL A 431 4.12 -26.13 -1.89
C VAL A 431 3.68 -25.89 -3.34
N VAL A 432 4.13 -26.73 -4.27
CA VAL A 432 3.74 -26.69 -5.69
C VAL A 432 2.91 -27.92 -6.06
N SER A 433 1.95 -27.77 -6.98
CA SER A 433 1.23 -28.90 -7.57
C SER A 433 2.09 -29.61 -8.61
N GLY A 434 2.06 -30.95 -8.61
CA GLY A 434 2.66 -31.77 -9.65
C GLY A 434 1.86 -31.87 -10.95
N SER A 435 0.61 -31.37 -10.99
CA SER A 435 -0.30 -31.58 -12.14
C SER A 435 -1.27 -30.44 -12.46
N GLU A 436 -1.62 -29.56 -11.50
CA GLU A 436 -2.50 -28.41 -11.76
C GLU A 436 -1.72 -27.22 -12.31
N THR A 437 -2.12 -26.75 -13.49
CA THR A 437 -1.58 -25.52 -14.10
C THR A 437 -2.70 -24.56 -14.45
N VAL A 438 -2.44 -23.26 -14.33
CA VAL A 438 -3.36 -22.18 -14.72
C VAL A 438 -2.72 -21.25 -15.72
N ARG A 439 -3.52 -20.70 -16.64
CA ARG A 439 -3.05 -19.68 -17.58
C ARG A 439 -2.86 -18.35 -16.89
N ARG A 440 -1.75 -17.67 -17.20
CA ARG A 440 -1.41 -16.35 -16.67
C ARG A 440 -0.81 -15.45 -17.76
N PRO A 441 -1.02 -14.12 -17.66
CA PRO A 441 -0.36 -13.16 -18.54
C PRO A 441 1.16 -13.16 -18.36
N TRP A 442 1.88 -13.10 -19.47
CA TRP A 442 3.34 -13.12 -19.54
C TRP A 442 3.87 -12.20 -20.67
N TYR A 443 5.14 -11.83 -20.58
CA TYR A 443 5.83 -11.01 -21.57
C TYR A 443 6.86 -11.86 -22.31
N ALA A 444 6.73 -12.01 -23.63
CA ALA A 444 7.66 -12.80 -24.43
C ALA A 444 9.05 -12.16 -24.53
N ASP A 445 10.10 -12.97 -24.57
CA ASP A 445 11.47 -12.50 -24.84
C ASP A 445 11.58 -11.83 -26.22
N ASN A 446 12.48 -10.85 -26.35
CA ASN A 446 12.66 -10.04 -27.55
C ASN A 446 11.40 -9.28 -28.00
N SER A 447 10.44 -9.06 -27.09
CA SER A 447 9.36 -8.09 -27.28
C SER A 447 9.97 -6.73 -27.67
N PRO A 448 9.57 -6.08 -28.78
CA PRO A 448 10.38 -5.02 -29.39
C PRO A 448 10.68 -3.83 -28.47
N ALA A 449 11.94 -3.72 -28.05
CA ALA A 449 12.48 -2.57 -27.32
C ALA A 449 12.46 -1.25 -28.14
N GLY A 450 12.11 -1.32 -29.43
CA GLY A 450 11.98 -0.19 -30.36
C GLY A 450 10.92 0.86 -29.98
N ASN A 451 10.20 0.68 -28.86
CA ASN A 451 9.60 1.77 -28.10
C ASN A 451 9.45 1.36 -26.63
N LEU A 452 10.10 2.10 -25.72
CA LEU A 452 9.98 1.96 -24.24
C LEU A 452 8.52 2.16 -23.71
N TYR A 453 7.59 2.50 -24.60
CA TYR A 453 6.20 2.78 -24.31
C TYR A 453 5.21 1.80 -24.97
N SER A 454 5.63 0.91 -25.89
CA SER A 454 4.70 0.18 -26.79
C SER A 454 4.36 -1.28 -26.40
N SER A 455 4.91 -1.83 -25.32
CA SER A 455 4.57 -3.19 -24.85
C SER A 455 4.27 -3.24 -23.33
N ARG A 456 3.61 -2.21 -22.80
CA ARG A 456 3.25 -2.09 -21.36
C ARG A 456 2.22 -3.09 -20.84
N GLU A 457 1.72 -3.98 -21.70
CA GLU A 457 0.77 -5.03 -21.37
C GLU A 457 1.36 -6.40 -21.76
N PRO A 458 1.11 -7.48 -20.98
CA PRO A 458 1.58 -8.82 -21.30
C PRO A 458 1.05 -9.29 -22.67
N ASN A 459 1.96 -9.67 -23.57
CA ASN A 459 1.64 -10.00 -24.96
C ASN A 459 1.44 -11.49 -25.23
N THR A 460 1.60 -12.35 -24.22
CA THR A 460 1.32 -13.79 -24.34
C THR A 460 0.71 -14.35 -23.05
N MET A 461 0.19 -15.58 -23.13
CA MET A 461 -0.36 -16.33 -22.00
C MET A 461 0.40 -17.65 -21.87
N VAL A 462 0.96 -17.90 -20.68
CA VAL A 462 1.67 -19.15 -20.37
C VAL A 462 0.89 -19.99 -19.36
N ASN A 463 1.07 -21.31 -19.40
CA ASN A 463 0.62 -22.20 -18.33
C ASN A 463 1.67 -22.20 -17.22
N GLU A 464 1.27 -21.98 -15.98
CA GLU A 464 2.16 -22.05 -14.82
C GLU A 464 1.63 -23.05 -13.79
N ALA A 465 2.51 -23.79 -13.14
CA ALA A 465 2.15 -24.67 -12.04
C ALA A 465 1.53 -23.88 -10.88
N CYS A 466 0.41 -24.38 -10.37
CA CYS A 466 -0.22 -23.82 -9.18
C CYS A 466 0.67 -24.05 -7.96
N ALA A 467 0.78 -23.04 -7.11
CA ALA A 467 1.55 -23.10 -5.89
C ALA A 467 0.83 -22.38 -4.76
N ILE A 468 1.18 -22.75 -3.52
CA ILE A 468 0.75 -22.11 -2.29
C ILE A 468 1.99 -21.67 -1.52
N THR A 469 1.97 -20.42 -1.06
CA THR A 469 2.89 -19.93 -0.02
C THR A 469 2.13 -19.80 1.29
N THR A 470 2.62 -20.45 2.33
CA THR A 470 2.12 -20.31 3.71
C THR A 470 2.75 -19.08 4.33
N ARG A 471 1.97 -18.01 4.48
CA ARG A 471 2.40 -16.81 5.21
C ARG A 471 2.11 -16.96 6.69
N VAL A 472 2.96 -16.36 7.52
CA VAL A 472 2.85 -16.35 8.98
C VAL A 472 3.01 -14.92 9.46
N ALA A 473 2.13 -14.47 10.34
CA ALA A 473 2.20 -13.14 10.94
C ALA A 473 1.55 -13.17 12.33
N PRO A 474 1.83 -12.20 13.22
CA PRO A 474 1.06 -12.03 14.44
C PRO A 474 -0.44 -11.93 14.13
N SER A 475 -0.86 -11.10 13.17
CA SER A 475 -2.18 -11.16 12.52
C SER A 475 -2.12 -10.60 11.08
N PHE A 476 -3.11 -10.94 10.26
CA PHE A 476 -3.38 -10.33 8.96
C PHE A 476 -4.47 -9.22 9.01
N LEU A 477 -4.71 -8.59 10.17
CA LEU A 477 -5.63 -7.45 10.30
C LEU A 477 -5.11 -6.20 9.57
N ARG A 478 -5.99 -5.60 8.75
CA ARG A 478 -5.69 -4.53 7.76
C ARG A 478 -6.45 -3.25 8.08
N VAL A 479 -5.95 -2.08 7.68
CA VAL A 479 -6.69 -0.80 7.75
C VAL A 479 -8.04 -0.91 7.02
N GLY A 480 -8.07 -1.64 5.91
CA GLY A 480 -9.29 -1.96 5.16
C GLY A 480 -10.34 -2.78 5.93
N HIS A 481 -9.98 -3.52 6.98
CA HIS A 481 -10.97 -4.16 7.85
C HIS A 481 -11.69 -3.10 8.69
N VAL A 482 -10.94 -2.27 9.43
CA VAL A 482 -11.52 -1.24 10.30
C VAL A 482 -12.34 -0.22 9.48
N ASP A 483 -11.87 0.17 8.29
CA ASP A 483 -12.62 1.03 7.38
C ASP A 483 -13.89 0.35 6.81
N LEU A 484 -13.95 -0.98 6.66
CA LEU A 484 -15.19 -1.68 6.29
C LEU A 484 -16.25 -1.52 7.38
N PHE A 485 -15.92 -1.85 8.62
CA PHE A 485 -16.87 -1.78 9.73
C PHE A 485 -17.24 -0.33 10.07
N ALA A 486 -16.31 0.63 9.92
CA ALA A 486 -16.61 2.05 10.05
C ALA A 486 -17.56 2.57 8.97
N ARG A 487 -17.42 2.12 7.70
CA ARG A 487 -18.40 2.41 6.64
C ARG A 487 -19.78 1.82 6.97
N ARG A 488 -19.85 0.59 7.49
CA ARG A 488 -21.12 -0.06 7.88
C ARG A 488 -21.79 0.65 9.06
N ALA A 489 -21.04 0.95 10.12
CA ALA A 489 -21.53 1.67 11.31
C ALA A 489 -22.06 3.07 10.94
N ALA A 490 -21.35 3.81 10.07
CA ALA A 490 -21.80 5.10 9.57
C ALA A 490 -23.04 5.01 8.66
N ALA A 491 -23.22 3.90 7.93
CA ALA A 491 -24.38 3.67 7.08
C ALA A 491 -25.62 3.16 7.85
N SER A 492 -25.45 2.62 9.05
CA SER A 492 -26.54 2.16 9.93
C SER A 492 -26.24 2.44 11.41
N PRO A 493 -26.28 3.73 11.83
CA PRO A 493 -25.97 4.12 13.21
C PRO A 493 -26.91 3.43 14.22
N GLY A 494 -26.34 2.89 15.30
CA GLY A 494 -27.09 2.15 16.33
C GLY A 494 -27.51 0.73 15.94
N GLY A 495 -27.17 0.25 14.74
CA GLY A 495 -27.30 -1.16 14.37
C GLY A 495 -26.10 -2.00 14.83
N SER A 496 -26.17 -3.33 14.61
CA SER A 496 -25.10 -4.29 14.96
C SER A 496 -23.74 -3.94 14.38
N ALA A 497 -23.69 -3.24 13.25
CA ALA A 497 -22.46 -2.76 12.62
C ALA A 497 -21.61 -1.82 13.51
N ALA A 498 -22.22 -1.13 14.49
CA ALA A 498 -21.46 -0.37 15.48
C ALA A 498 -20.69 -1.32 16.43
N THR A 499 -21.33 -2.39 16.88
CA THR A 499 -20.69 -3.44 17.68
C THR A 499 -19.65 -4.23 16.87
N GLU A 500 -19.86 -4.48 15.57
CA GLU A 500 -18.82 -5.05 14.69
C GLU A 500 -17.57 -4.14 14.65
N LEU A 501 -17.73 -2.81 14.64
CA LEU A 501 -16.61 -1.87 14.69
C LEU A 501 -15.90 -1.86 16.05
N GLU A 502 -16.64 -1.92 17.16
CA GLU A 502 -16.05 -2.03 18.50
C GLU A 502 -15.26 -3.35 18.64
N GLN A 503 -15.84 -4.48 18.19
CA GLN A 503 -15.23 -5.80 18.22
C GLN A 503 -13.94 -5.89 17.39
N ILE A 504 -13.93 -5.36 16.15
CA ILE A 504 -12.71 -5.42 15.31
C ILE A 504 -11.58 -4.51 15.83
N VAL A 505 -11.90 -3.44 16.57
CA VAL A 505 -10.89 -2.56 17.19
C VAL A 505 -10.36 -3.15 18.49
N GLU A 506 -11.20 -3.76 19.34
CA GLU A 506 -10.74 -4.57 20.49
C GLU A 506 -9.87 -5.75 20.03
N HIS A 507 -10.23 -6.42 18.94
CA HIS A 507 -9.41 -7.51 18.40
C HIS A 507 -8.10 -6.99 17.77
N ALA A 508 -8.10 -5.81 17.13
CA ALA A 508 -6.86 -5.17 16.69
C ALA A 508 -5.93 -4.82 17.87
N LEU A 509 -6.48 -4.27 18.96
CA LEU A 509 -5.75 -4.06 20.22
C LEU A 509 -5.17 -5.38 20.75
N PHE A 510 -6.01 -6.40 20.93
CA PHE A 510 -5.61 -7.71 21.46
C PHE A 510 -4.52 -8.41 20.63
N ARG A 511 -4.63 -8.39 19.29
CA ARG A 511 -3.72 -9.13 18.40
C ARG A 511 -2.41 -8.39 18.10
N GLU A 512 -2.41 -7.06 18.14
CA GLU A 512 -1.27 -6.24 17.68
C GLU A 512 -0.69 -5.29 18.75
N TYR A 513 -1.42 -4.97 19.82
CA TYR A 513 -1.04 -3.98 20.83
C TYR A 513 -1.41 -4.44 22.27
N PRO A 514 -0.89 -5.59 22.76
CA PRO A 514 -1.28 -6.16 24.06
C PRO A 514 -1.08 -5.16 25.23
N ASP A 515 0.04 -4.43 25.27
CA ASP A 515 0.35 -3.39 26.27
C ASP A 515 -0.65 -2.20 26.30
N ILE A 516 -1.49 -2.10 25.26
CA ILE A 516 -2.59 -1.12 25.16
C ILE A 516 -3.92 -1.82 25.44
N ALA A 517 -4.12 -3.04 24.97
CA ALA A 517 -5.31 -3.85 25.20
C ALA A 517 -5.60 -4.09 26.69
N GLU A 518 -4.55 -4.39 27.49
CA GLU A 518 -4.65 -4.70 28.92
C GLU A 518 -4.91 -3.49 29.84
N ARG A 519 -4.94 -2.27 29.31
CA ARG A 519 -5.16 -1.07 30.13
C ARG A 519 -6.60 -1.00 30.63
N ALA A 520 -6.80 -0.52 31.85
CA ALA A 520 -8.11 -0.25 32.44
C ALA A 520 -8.82 0.99 31.83
N GLU A 521 -8.29 1.55 30.75
CA GLU A 521 -8.84 2.69 30.00
C GLU A 521 -10.02 2.22 29.12
N PRO A 522 -11.06 3.03 28.90
CA PRO A 522 -12.13 2.67 27.97
C PRO A 522 -11.64 2.53 26.52
N LEU A 523 -12.47 1.93 25.66
CA LEU A 523 -12.09 1.63 24.27
C LEU A 523 -11.69 2.88 23.45
N PRO A 524 -12.35 4.04 23.53
CA PRO A 524 -11.91 5.26 22.82
C PRO A 524 -10.46 5.66 23.13
N GLU A 525 -10.08 5.67 24.41
CA GLU A 525 -8.76 6.05 24.89
C GLU A 525 -7.69 5.01 24.47
N ARG A 526 -7.98 3.71 24.62
CA ARG A 526 -7.10 2.64 24.11
C ARG A 526 -6.96 2.72 22.58
N ALA A 527 -8.02 3.05 21.86
CA ALA A 527 -7.98 3.21 20.41
C ALA A 527 -7.19 4.45 19.94
N VAL A 528 -7.22 5.55 20.70
CA VAL A 528 -6.31 6.71 20.48
C VAL A 528 -4.85 6.29 20.67
N ALA A 529 -4.52 5.59 21.76
CA ALA A 529 -3.17 5.09 21.99
C ALA A 529 -2.70 4.09 20.91
N MET A 530 -3.62 3.26 20.39
CA MET A 530 -3.35 2.38 19.23
C MET A 530 -3.00 3.19 17.97
N LEU A 531 -3.69 4.30 17.69
CA LEU A 531 -3.39 5.16 16.55
C LEU A 531 -2.02 5.82 16.70
N GLU A 532 -1.68 6.33 17.88
CA GLU A 532 -0.38 6.95 18.14
C GLU A 532 0.79 5.96 17.96
N ALA A 533 0.63 4.71 18.43
CA ALA A 533 1.61 3.64 18.26
C ALA A 533 1.66 3.09 16.82
N PHE A 534 0.52 3.03 16.13
CA PHE A 534 0.47 2.67 14.71
C PHE A 534 1.22 3.68 13.84
N ALA A 535 1.16 4.97 14.17
CA ALA A 535 1.94 6.00 13.47
C ALA A 535 3.46 5.74 13.57
N ASP A 536 3.97 5.30 14.72
CA ASP A 536 5.39 4.95 14.88
C ASP A 536 5.77 3.71 14.07
N ARG A 537 4.97 2.64 14.16
CA ARG A 537 5.19 1.41 13.39
C ARG A 537 5.15 1.65 11.88
N LEU A 538 4.21 2.48 11.42
CA LEU A 538 4.06 2.82 10.01
C LEU A 538 5.20 3.75 9.51
N ALA A 539 5.67 4.67 10.34
CA ALA A 539 6.86 5.48 10.06
C ALA A 539 8.12 4.60 9.95
N ALA A 540 8.30 3.65 10.87
CA ALA A 540 9.38 2.67 10.83
C ALA A 540 9.29 1.77 9.59
N LEU A 541 8.10 1.31 9.20
CA LEU A 541 7.86 0.47 8.03
C LEU A 541 8.33 1.14 6.72
N VAL A 542 7.83 2.34 6.40
CA VAL A 542 8.22 3.02 5.15
C VAL A 542 9.65 3.55 5.17
N SER A 543 10.17 3.89 6.34
CA SER A 543 11.59 4.22 6.50
C SER A 543 12.47 3.00 6.27
N GLY A 544 12.04 1.81 6.72
CA GLY A 544 12.64 0.53 6.38
C GLY A 544 12.63 0.26 4.88
N TRP A 545 11.51 0.48 4.20
CA TRP A 545 11.38 0.34 2.74
C TRP A 545 12.36 1.25 1.99
N LEU A 546 12.39 2.54 2.32
CA LEU A 546 13.34 3.49 1.73
C LEU A 546 14.79 3.06 2.01
N ARG A 547 15.10 2.67 3.25
CA ARG A 547 16.46 2.31 3.68
C ARG A 547 17.10 1.22 2.82
N VAL A 548 16.30 0.23 2.41
CA VAL A 548 16.74 -0.96 1.66
C VAL A 548 16.41 -0.90 0.17
N GLY A 549 15.82 0.21 -0.32
CA GLY A 549 15.46 0.36 -1.73
C GLY A 549 14.19 -0.39 -2.14
N PHE A 550 13.33 -0.82 -1.20
CA PHE A 550 12.11 -1.56 -1.50
C PHE A 550 10.97 -0.62 -1.95
N CYS A 551 10.24 -1.04 -2.98
CA CYS A 551 9.00 -0.43 -3.44
C CYS A 551 7.87 -1.48 -3.43
N GLN A 552 6.82 -1.26 -2.62
CA GLN A 552 5.70 -2.20 -2.47
C GLN A 552 4.77 -2.19 -3.71
N GLY A 553 4.59 -1.02 -4.35
CA GLY A 553 3.90 -0.86 -5.64
C GLY A 553 2.36 -0.86 -5.63
N ASN A 554 1.71 -1.30 -4.55
CA ASN A 554 0.25 -1.35 -4.42
C ASN A 554 -0.21 -1.13 -2.95
N PHE A 555 0.28 -0.06 -2.31
CA PHE A 555 0.10 0.17 -0.87
C PHE A 555 -1.24 0.83 -0.53
N ASN A 556 -2.32 0.14 -0.88
CA ASN A 556 -3.70 0.48 -0.55
C ASN A 556 -4.02 0.17 0.93
N SER A 557 -5.20 0.57 1.41
CA SER A 557 -5.66 0.28 2.78
C SER A 557 -5.81 -1.21 3.09
N ASP A 558 -6.06 -2.06 2.09
CA ASP A 558 -6.11 -3.50 2.26
C ASP A 558 -4.71 -4.14 2.32
N ASN A 559 -3.68 -3.51 1.77
CA ASN A 559 -2.29 -3.96 1.88
C ASN A 559 -1.51 -3.24 3.00
N CYS A 560 -2.21 -2.53 3.88
CA CYS A 560 -1.66 -1.91 5.08
C CYS A 560 -2.14 -2.66 6.33
N LEU A 561 -1.26 -3.47 6.93
CA LEU A 561 -1.54 -4.16 8.19
C LEU A 561 -1.57 -3.17 9.35
N VAL A 562 -2.55 -3.30 10.26
CA VAL A 562 -2.64 -2.49 11.49
C VAL A 562 -1.50 -2.82 12.47
N GLY A 563 -0.87 -3.98 12.32
CA GLY A 563 0.42 -4.30 12.95
C GLY A 563 1.63 -3.54 12.40
N GLY A 564 1.50 -2.77 11.32
CA GLY A 564 2.59 -1.97 10.74
C GLY A 564 3.68 -2.78 10.03
N ARG A 565 3.30 -3.86 9.32
CA ARG A 565 4.23 -4.78 8.64
C ARG A 565 4.03 -4.82 7.12
N THR A 566 5.08 -5.16 6.39
CA THR A 566 5.06 -5.44 4.95
C THR A 566 4.19 -6.66 4.65
N MET A 567 3.32 -6.58 3.64
CA MET A 567 2.51 -7.71 3.17
C MET A 567 2.26 -7.66 1.65
N ASP A 568 1.66 -8.74 1.13
CA ASP A 568 1.22 -8.93 -0.27
C ASP A 568 2.30 -8.59 -1.30
N TYR A 569 3.28 -9.49 -1.43
CA TYR A 569 4.40 -9.38 -2.36
C TYR A 569 3.98 -9.66 -3.82
N GLY A 570 3.06 -8.85 -4.35
CA GLY A 570 2.64 -8.84 -5.74
C GLY A 570 3.59 -8.01 -6.62
N PRO A 571 3.17 -6.81 -7.08
CA PRO A 571 3.97 -5.94 -7.95
C PRO A 571 5.02 -5.12 -7.18
N PHE A 572 5.77 -5.79 -6.31
CA PHE A 572 6.90 -5.18 -5.61
C PHE A 572 8.17 -5.18 -6.46
N GLY A 573 9.16 -4.38 -6.08
CA GLY A 573 10.54 -4.54 -6.52
C GLY A 573 11.52 -3.84 -5.58
N PHE A 574 12.76 -4.31 -5.56
CA PHE A 574 13.89 -3.54 -5.06
C PHE A 574 14.43 -2.67 -6.20
N ILE A 575 14.82 -1.43 -5.89
CA ILE A 575 15.28 -0.46 -6.87
C ILE A 575 16.72 -0.76 -7.29
N ASP A 576 16.90 -1.07 -8.58
CA ASP A 576 18.22 -1.21 -9.20
C ASP A 576 18.78 0.20 -9.50
N ARG A 577 18.36 0.82 -10.61
CA ARG A 577 18.76 2.18 -11.02
C ARG A 577 18.00 3.27 -10.24
N TYR A 578 18.74 4.29 -9.81
CA TYR A 578 18.28 5.58 -9.27
C TYR A 578 17.06 6.19 -9.99
N ASP A 579 15.84 6.04 -9.43
CA ASP A 579 14.62 6.70 -9.89
C ASP A 579 13.63 6.91 -8.72
N PRO A 580 13.30 8.16 -8.34
CA PRO A 580 12.39 8.42 -7.22
C PRO A 580 10.93 8.00 -7.46
N LEU A 581 10.53 7.77 -8.71
CA LEU A 581 9.19 7.30 -9.09
C LEU A 581 9.13 5.80 -9.40
N PHE A 582 10.24 5.06 -9.25
CA PHE A 582 10.31 3.61 -9.49
C PHE A 582 9.14 2.88 -8.81
N ALA A 583 8.34 2.17 -9.60
CA ALA A 583 7.28 1.29 -9.10
C ALA A 583 6.96 0.16 -10.09
N LYS A 584 6.82 -1.06 -9.56
CA LYS A 584 6.59 -2.29 -10.35
C LYS A 584 5.12 -2.57 -10.72
N TRP A 585 4.29 -1.53 -10.77
CA TRP A 585 2.96 -1.58 -11.40
C TRP A 585 2.79 -0.42 -12.39
N THR A 586 2.38 -0.71 -13.63
CA THR A 586 2.21 0.29 -14.69
C THR A 586 1.25 1.41 -14.26
N GLY A 587 1.77 2.65 -14.20
CA GLY A 587 1.00 3.83 -13.77
C GLY A 587 0.82 4.00 -12.27
N SER A 588 1.43 3.14 -11.42
CA SER A 588 1.44 3.32 -9.97
C SER A 588 2.46 4.35 -9.47
N GLY A 589 3.47 4.73 -10.25
CA GLY A 589 4.54 5.65 -9.81
C GLY A 589 4.02 6.97 -9.22
N GLU A 590 2.89 7.50 -9.74
CA GLU A 590 2.19 8.68 -9.20
C GLU A 590 1.67 8.51 -7.77
N HIS A 591 1.44 7.28 -7.30
CA HIS A 591 0.86 6.93 -5.99
C HIS A 591 1.87 6.23 -5.08
N TYR A 592 2.56 5.22 -5.63
CA TYR A 592 3.35 4.22 -4.93
C TYR A 592 4.79 4.13 -5.48
N GLY A 593 5.25 5.13 -6.24
CA GLY A 593 6.67 5.33 -6.57
C GLY A 593 7.55 5.33 -5.33
N PHE A 594 8.82 4.93 -5.47
CA PHE A 594 9.76 4.70 -4.38
C PHE A 594 9.73 5.78 -3.27
N LEU A 595 9.86 7.08 -3.62
CA LEU A 595 9.79 8.19 -2.66
C LEU A 595 8.37 8.67 -2.31
N ASN A 596 7.33 8.17 -2.98
CA ASN A 596 5.93 8.50 -2.69
C ASN A 596 5.31 7.57 -1.62
N GLN A 597 5.98 6.46 -1.28
CA GLN A 597 5.51 5.51 -0.25
C GLN A 597 5.18 6.15 1.12
N PRO A 598 5.89 7.18 1.62
CA PRO A 598 5.48 7.91 2.83
C PRO A 598 4.15 8.67 2.68
N GLN A 599 3.81 9.16 1.48
CA GLN A 599 2.51 9.79 1.22
C GLN A 599 1.38 8.75 1.20
N ALA A 600 1.64 7.56 0.63
CA ALA A 600 0.74 6.42 0.69
C ALA A 600 0.50 5.93 2.13
N ALA A 601 1.55 5.84 2.95
CA ALA A 601 1.44 5.58 4.38
C ALA A 601 0.55 6.62 5.07
N MET A 602 0.81 7.91 4.86
CA MET A 602 0.02 8.99 5.46
C MET A 602 -1.47 8.91 5.08
N ALA A 603 -1.78 8.52 3.84
CA ALA A 603 -3.15 8.34 3.38
C ALA A 603 -3.84 7.09 3.99
N ASN A 604 -3.10 6.00 4.20
CA ASN A 604 -3.59 4.83 4.93
C ASN A 604 -3.78 5.13 6.43
N TYR A 605 -2.89 5.91 7.04
CA TYR A 605 -3.02 6.38 8.41
C TYR A 605 -4.24 7.26 8.61
N HIS A 606 -4.44 8.28 7.76
CA HIS A 606 -5.66 9.08 7.72
C HIS A 606 -6.92 8.21 7.60
N THR A 607 -6.87 7.15 6.77
CA THR A 607 -8.00 6.21 6.62
C THR A 607 -8.29 5.48 7.94
N LEU A 608 -7.28 5.00 8.66
CA LEU A 608 -7.47 4.34 9.96
C LEU A 608 -8.00 5.31 11.02
N VAL A 609 -7.38 6.50 11.17
CA VAL A 609 -7.81 7.53 12.13
C VAL A 609 -9.28 7.91 11.87
N THR A 610 -9.66 8.16 10.60
CA THR A 610 -11.05 8.51 10.22
C THR A 610 -12.03 7.36 10.44
N SER A 611 -11.57 6.11 10.46
CA SER A 611 -12.41 4.94 10.71
C SER A 611 -12.62 4.71 12.20
N VAL A 612 -11.57 4.86 13.01
CA VAL A 612 -11.62 4.78 14.48
C VAL A 612 -12.36 5.98 15.08
N ALA A 613 -12.28 7.16 14.47
CA ALA A 613 -13.00 8.37 14.89
C ALA A 613 -14.52 8.18 15.03
N VAL A 614 -15.13 7.21 14.33
CA VAL A 614 -16.55 6.84 14.49
C VAL A 614 -16.87 6.38 15.93
N LEU A 615 -15.89 5.84 16.67
CA LEU A 615 -16.03 5.45 18.09
C LEU A 615 -15.85 6.62 19.07
N LEU A 616 -15.18 7.71 18.67
CA LEU A 616 -14.72 8.80 19.55
C LEU A 616 -15.79 9.88 19.83
N LYS A 617 -16.98 9.75 19.25
CA LYS A 617 -18.18 10.59 19.50
C LYS A 617 -17.90 12.09 19.34
N GLU A 618 -18.27 12.96 20.28
CA GLU A 618 -18.30 14.41 20.06
C GLU A 618 -16.91 15.07 19.95
N GLN A 619 -15.86 14.46 20.52
CA GLN A 619 -14.48 14.96 20.43
C GLN A 619 -13.70 14.37 19.24
N ALA A 620 -14.35 13.51 18.45
CA ALA A 620 -13.72 12.70 17.40
C ALA A 620 -12.97 13.50 16.33
N LYS A 621 -13.43 14.72 16.01
CA LYS A 621 -12.93 15.49 14.88
C LYS A 621 -11.63 16.21 15.22
N GLU A 622 -11.61 16.91 16.35
CA GLU A 622 -10.46 17.66 16.84
C GLU A 622 -9.31 16.69 17.18
N GLU A 623 -9.64 15.57 17.80
CA GLU A 623 -8.67 14.50 18.11
C GLU A 623 -8.15 13.79 16.84
N ALA A 624 -9.00 13.54 15.85
CA ALA A 624 -8.55 13.01 14.56
C ALA A 624 -7.57 13.95 13.85
N VAL A 625 -7.80 15.26 13.90
CA VAL A 625 -6.86 16.27 13.35
C VAL A 625 -5.51 16.23 14.10
N ARG A 626 -5.53 16.26 15.44
CA ARG A 626 -4.31 16.13 16.28
C ARG A 626 -3.49 14.90 15.90
N LEU A 627 -4.15 13.74 15.81
CA LEU A 627 -3.52 12.46 15.48
C LEU A 627 -2.95 12.44 14.06
N ILE A 628 -3.66 13.02 13.09
CA ILE A 628 -3.22 13.15 11.68
C ILE A 628 -1.97 14.03 11.59
N GLU A 629 -1.93 15.18 12.25
CA GLU A 629 -0.79 16.09 12.24
C GLU A 629 0.45 15.47 12.93
N ALA A 630 0.26 14.87 14.10
CA ALA A 630 1.34 14.17 14.82
C ALA A 630 1.91 12.99 14.02
N GLY A 631 1.06 12.18 13.38
CA GLY A 631 1.49 11.08 12.52
C GLY A 631 2.24 11.56 11.27
N ALA A 632 1.83 12.68 10.67
CA ALA A 632 2.55 13.29 9.56
C ALA A 632 3.95 13.75 9.98
N GLN A 633 4.11 14.32 11.18
CA GLN A 633 5.42 14.69 11.72
C GLN A 633 6.31 13.46 11.97
N LYS A 634 5.78 12.41 12.62
CA LYS A 634 6.49 11.14 12.86
C LYS A 634 7.03 10.52 11.56
N ILE A 635 6.18 10.38 10.53
CA ILE A 635 6.56 9.81 9.24
C ILE A 635 7.64 10.67 8.54
N ARG A 636 7.49 12.01 8.53
CA ARG A 636 8.48 12.92 7.93
C ARG A 636 9.85 12.82 8.61
N ALA A 637 9.88 12.83 9.95
CA ALA A 637 11.13 12.75 10.71
C ALA A 637 11.87 11.43 10.44
N ALA A 638 11.16 10.30 10.46
CA ALA A 638 11.74 8.99 10.19
C ALA A 638 12.31 8.88 8.76
N VAL A 639 11.64 9.45 7.76
CA VAL A 639 12.10 9.46 6.36
C VAL A 639 13.38 10.27 6.17
N LEU A 640 13.54 11.40 6.87
CA LEU A 640 14.78 12.18 6.83
C LEU A 640 15.94 11.41 7.51
N ASP A 641 15.66 10.79 8.65
CA ASP A 641 16.63 10.00 9.41
C ASP A 641 17.16 8.77 8.64
N VAL A 642 16.41 8.22 7.67
CA VAL A 642 16.93 7.22 6.73
C VAL A 642 18.18 7.73 6.02
N PHE A 643 18.10 8.86 5.33
CA PHE A 643 19.21 9.35 4.51
C PHE A 643 20.38 9.83 5.37
N THR A 644 20.09 10.42 6.54
CA THR A 644 21.09 10.71 7.58
C THR A 644 21.91 9.48 7.97
N LYS A 645 21.24 8.37 8.30
CA LYS A 645 21.89 7.11 8.67
C LYS A 645 22.62 6.44 7.50
N LYS A 646 22.05 6.48 6.29
CA LYS A 646 22.68 5.92 5.07
C LYS A 646 23.95 6.66 4.65
N LEU A 647 24.08 7.93 5.03
CA LEU A 647 25.29 8.75 4.90
C LEU A 647 26.30 8.51 6.04
N GLY A 648 25.99 7.69 7.04
CA GLY A 648 26.91 7.32 8.13
C GLY A 648 26.91 8.25 9.36
N PHE A 649 26.03 9.24 9.41
CA PHE A 649 25.88 10.16 10.56
C PHE A 649 25.04 9.54 11.69
N ALA A 650 25.07 10.18 12.87
CA ALA A 650 24.05 9.98 13.90
C ALA A 650 22.71 10.64 13.50
N SER A 651 21.62 10.21 14.12
CA SER A 651 20.29 10.81 13.93
C SER A 651 20.29 12.32 14.19
N SER A 652 19.43 13.04 13.47
CA SER A 652 19.25 14.50 13.57
C SER A 652 20.46 15.37 13.16
N SER A 653 21.42 14.84 12.39
CA SER A 653 22.51 15.65 11.82
C SER A 653 22.02 16.60 10.71
N GLU A 654 22.06 17.91 10.96
CA GLU A 654 21.75 18.96 9.98
C GLU A 654 22.68 18.91 8.75
N ALA A 655 23.96 18.62 8.96
CA ALA A 655 24.94 18.48 7.88
C ALA A 655 24.55 17.35 6.91
N ALA A 656 23.94 16.27 7.42
CA ALA A 656 23.45 15.18 6.59
C ALA A 656 22.21 15.57 5.77
N VAL A 657 21.36 16.47 6.27
CA VAL A 657 20.20 17.01 5.54
C VAL A 657 20.65 17.86 4.35
N GLU A 658 21.64 18.74 4.52
CA GLU A 658 22.18 19.52 3.40
C GLU A 658 22.95 18.64 2.40
N LEU A 659 23.73 17.67 2.87
CA LEU A 659 24.38 16.69 1.98
C LEU A 659 23.37 15.84 1.20
N TRP A 660 22.21 15.51 1.78
CA TRP A 660 21.14 14.80 1.08
C TRP A 660 20.47 15.67 0.00
N LYS A 661 20.19 16.95 0.28
CA LYS A 661 19.67 17.91 -0.70
C LYS A 661 20.57 18.05 -1.93
N GLU A 662 21.89 17.98 -1.74
CA GLU A 662 22.88 17.99 -2.82
C GLU A 662 23.01 16.63 -3.53
N LEU A 663 22.92 15.52 -2.77
CA LEU A 663 23.08 14.16 -3.30
C LEU A 663 21.92 13.71 -4.20
N GLU A 664 20.67 14.00 -3.84
CA GLU A 664 19.52 13.47 -4.59
C GLU A 664 19.53 13.89 -6.09
N PRO A 665 19.82 15.16 -6.44
CA PRO A 665 20.06 15.56 -7.83
C PRO A 665 21.19 14.77 -8.51
N LEU A 666 22.29 14.47 -7.81
CA LEU A 666 23.42 13.70 -8.38
C LEU A 666 23.02 12.25 -8.67
N LEU A 667 22.34 11.57 -7.73
CA LEU A 667 21.81 10.22 -7.94
C LEU A 667 20.91 10.16 -9.18
N ARG A 668 20.04 11.18 -9.34
CA ARG A 668 19.09 11.30 -10.45
C ARG A 668 19.78 11.61 -11.80
N LYS A 669 20.78 12.50 -11.82
CA LYS A 669 21.62 12.78 -13.00
C LYS A 669 22.38 11.54 -13.47
N SER A 670 22.90 10.76 -12.51
CA SER A 670 23.95 9.76 -12.76
C SER A 670 23.47 8.38 -13.20
N LYS A 671 22.15 8.12 -13.20
CA LYS A 671 21.58 6.79 -13.48
C LYS A 671 22.28 5.68 -12.66
N ILE A 672 22.60 5.96 -11.40
CA ILE A 672 23.47 5.11 -10.55
C ILE A 672 22.67 3.99 -9.87
N ASP A 673 23.29 2.83 -9.63
CA ASP A 673 22.69 1.74 -8.85
C ASP A 673 22.55 2.13 -7.38
N TYR A 674 21.32 2.06 -6.85
CA TYR A 674 21.02 2.52 -5.50
C TYR A 674 21.77 1.69 -4.45
N THR A 675 21.65 0.37 -4.50
CA THR A 675 22.21 -0.52 -3.46
C THR A 675 23.74 -0.51 -3.48
N ILE A 676 24.35 -0.57 -4.67
CA ILE A 676 25.81 -0.56 -4.81
C ILE A 676 26.37 0.82 -4.44
N PHE A 677 25.74 1.93 -4.81
CA PHE A 677 26.19 3.27 -4.39
C PHE A 677 26.34 3.37 -2.86
N TRP A 678 25.28 3.03 -2.13
CA TRP A 678 25.26 3.14 -0.67
C TRP A 678 26.26 2.21 0.02
N ARG A 679 26.55 1.04 -0.57
CA ARG A 679 27.57 0.13 -0.05
C ARG A 679 29.00 0.57 -0.40
N GLN A 680 29.21 1.14 -1.59
CA GLN A 680 30.52 1.64 -2.02
C GLN A 680 30.97 2.92 -1.29
N LEU A 681 30.09 3.60 -0.53
CA LEU A 681 30.51 4.65 0.39
C LEU A 681 31.56 4.18 1.42
N ILE A 682 31.62 2.88 1.76
CA ILE A 682 32.64 2.33 2.66
C ILE A 682 34.05 2.45 2.05
N PRO A 683 34.38 1.83 0.90
CA PRO A 683 35.71 1.99 0.29
C PRO A 683 36.00 3.43 -0.20
N VAL A 684 34.98 4.25 -0.49
CA VAL A 684 35.15 5.70 -0.72
C VAL A 684 35.69 6.41 0.54
N LEU A 685 35.27 5.97 1.73
CA LEU A 685 35.73 6.52 3.02
C LEU A 685 37.13 6.04 3.40
N ASP A 686 37.55 4.86 2.94
CA ASP A 686 38.92 4.36 3.15
C ASP A 686 39.92 4.99 2.17
N ALA A 687 39.46 5.53 1.04
CA ALA A 687 40.28 6.24 0.08
C ALA A 687 40.86 7.57 0.63
N GLY A 688 41.91 8.04 -0.05
CA GLY A 688 42.42 9.41 0.09
C GLY A 688 41.51 10.42 -0.63
N ALA A 689 41.88 11.70 -0.61
CA ALA A 689 41.12 12.76 -1.31
C ALA A 689 41.19 12.66 -2.85
N GLU A 690 42.12 11.85 -3.39
CA GLU A 690 42.25 11.54 -4.81
C GLU A 690 41.66 10.15 -5.11
N GLY A 691 40.97 10.01 -6.25
CA GLY A 691 40.48 8.73 -6.75
C GLY A 691 39.17 8.21 -6.13
N GLN A 692 38.58 8.92 -5.17
CA GLN A 692 37.34 8.51 -4.47
C GLN A 692 36.23 8.05 -5.42
N LEU A 693 35.97 8.81 -6.49
CA LEU A 693 34.93 8.52 -7.47
C LEU A 693 35.11 7.18 -8.21
N GLY A 694 36.35 6.69 -8.38
CA GLY A 694 36.62 5.39 -9.02
C GLY A 694 36.06 4.20 -8.23
N HIS A 695 35.87 4.34 -6.92
CA HIS A 695 35.19 3.32 -6.11
C HIS A 695 33.68 3.22 -6.43
N LEU A 696 33.08 4.23 -7.07
CA LEU A 696 31.69 4.22 -7.53
C LEU A 696 31.52 3.70 -8.97
N ASP A 697 32.60 3.40 -9.72
CA ASP A 697 32.52 2.96 -11.13
C ASP A 697 31.62 1.73 -11.34
N ARG A 698 31.56 0.81 -10.37
CA ARG A 698 30.66 -0.37 -10.41
C ARG A 698 29.18 -0.06 -10.20
N ALA A 699 28.85 1.13 -9.68
CA ALA A 699 27.48 1.58 -9.44
C ALA A 699 26.90 2.36 -10.62
N PHE A 700 27.71 3.12 -11.36
CA PHE A 700 27.24 3.84 -12.54
C PHE A 700 26.76 2.88 -13.64
N TYR A 701 25.60 3.14 -14.24
CA TYR A 701 25.17 2.42 -15.45
C TYR A 701 25.82 3.00 -16.71
N GLU A 702 26.08 4.31 -16.72
CA GLU A 702 26.78 5.05 -17.77
C GLU A 702 27.90 5.88 -17.13
N PRO A 703 29.15 5.89 -17.66
CA PRO A 703 30.23 6.66 -17.06
C PRO A 703 29.91 8.16 -17.02
N PRO A 704 30.13 8.86 -15.89
CA PRO A 704 29.87 10.29 -15.80
C PRO A 704 30.75 11.11 -16.76
N ASN A 705 30.21 12.21 -17.28
CA ASN A 705 30.97 13.22 -18.05
C ASN A 705 31.81 14.09 -17.10
N ASP A 706 32.70 14.91 -17.65
CA ASP A 706 33.68 15.67 -16.86
C ASP A 706 33.02 16.68 -15.89
N GLU A 707 31.85 17.22 -16.24
CA GLU A 707 31.05 18.09 -15.37
C GLU A 707 30.49 17.31 -14.17
N LEU A 708 29.84 16.17 -14.43
CA LEU A 708 29.25 15.32 -13.38
C LEU A 708 30.33 14.66 -12.51
N ARG A 709 31.54 14.41 -13.04
CA ARG A 709 32.71 14.01 -12.23
C ARG A 709 33.09 15.08 -11.22
N GLN A 710 33.22 16.34 -11.66
CA GLN A 710 33.51 17.47 -10.77
C GLN A 710 32.43 17.68 -9.71
N GLU A 711 31.15 17.53 -10.07
CA GLU A 711 30.05 17.57 -9.09
C GLU A 711 30.17 16.45 -8.04
N TRP A 712 30.50 15.21 -8.47
CA TRP A 712 30.70 14.09 -7.56
C TRP A 712 31.94 14.23 -6.68
N ASP A 713 33.10 14.56 -7.23
CA ASP A 713 34.34 14.68 -6.45
C ASP A 713 34.20 15.76 -5.36
N ALA A 714 33.56 16.90 -5.68
CA ALA A 714 33.26 17.95 -4.71
C ALA A 714 32.29 17.46 -3.62
N TRP A 715 31.24 16.72 -3.96
CA TRP A 715 30.29 16.18 -2.99
C TRP A 715 30.93 15.09 -2.11
N LEU A 716 31.72 14.18 -2.67
CA LEU A 716 32.38 13.09 -1.93
C LEU A 716 33.39 13.63 -0.91
N GLN A 717 34.18 14.64 -1.28
CA GLN A 717 35.09 15.32 -0.37
C GLN A 717 34.33 16.05 0.76
N LYS A 718 33.24 16.75 0.44
CA LYS A 718 32.39 17.44 1.42
C LYS A 718 31.72 16.46 2.40
N TRP A 719 31.17 15.36 1.89
CA TRP A 719 30.57 14.29 2.68
C TRP A 719 31.58 13.63 3.62
N ALA A 720 32.74 13.21 3.09
CA ALA A 720 33.78 12.54 3.87
C ALA A 720 34.33 13.46 4.99
N ALA A 721 34.56 14.74 4.70
CA ALA A 721 34.99 15.72 5.69
C ALA A 721 33.93 15.93 6.80
N ALA A 722 32.65 16.07 6.42
CA ALA A 722 31.56 16.27 7.38
C ALA A 722 31.34 15.05 8.28
N VAL A 723 31.25 13.84 7.72
CA VAL A 723 30.95 12.63 8.49
C VAL A 723 32.10 12.22 9.42
N LEU A 724 33.35 12.48 9.04
CA LEU A 724 34.52 12.23 9.89
C LEU A 724 34.77 13.29 10.97
N SER A 725 34.08 14.44 10.89
CA SER A 725 34.07 15.45 11.96
C SER A 725 33.09 15.14 13.10
N GLU A 726 32.25 14.10 12.96
CA GLU A 726 31.27 13.72 13.97
C GLU A 726 31.91 12.90 15.12
N GLY A 727 32.22 13.60 16.21
CA GLY A 727 32.74 13.02 17.45
C GLY A 727 34.27 12.99 17.51
N GLU A 728 34.83 12.04 18.28
CA GLU A 728 36.28 11.95 18.51
C GLU A 728 37.03 11.56 17.23
N GLY A 729 37.94 12.42 16.77
CA GLY A 729 38.63 12.28 15.48
C GLY A 729 39.74 11.21 15.44
N GLY A 730 40.24 10.95 14.24
CA GLY A 730 41.34 10.02 13.96
C GLY A 730 40.91 8.77 13.18
N GLU A 731 41.74 7.74 13.19
CA GLU A 731 41.45 6.45 12.53
C GLU A 731 40.20 5.77 13.09
N SER A 732 39.94 5.97 14.39
CA SER A 732 38.71 5.57 15.08
C SER A 732 37.45 6.17 14.43
N ALA A 733 37.50 7.37 13.86
CA ALA A 733 36.35 7.98 13.19
C ALA A 733 35.99 7.25 11.89
N ARG A 734 36.99 6.88 11.07
CA ARG A 734 36.75 6.08 9.85
C ARG A 734 36.14 4.73 10.19
N GLN A 735 36.70 4.03 11.18
CA GLN A 735 36.18 2.73 11.63
C GLN A 735 34.73 2.82 12.17
N ARG A 736 34.40 3.86 12.96
CA ARG A 736 33.01 4.09 13.43
C ARG A 736 32.03 4.34 12.28
N VAL A 737 32.39 5.21 11.34
CA VAL A 737 31.50 5.55 10.21
C VAL A 737 31.35 4.38 9.24
N ALA A 738 32.43 3.66 8.91
CA ALA A 738 32.39 2.44 8.10
C ALA A 738 31.47 1.37 8.72
N SER A 739 31.52 1.20 10.05
CA SER A 739 30.63 0.29 10.79
C SER A 739 29.15 0.71 10.67
N ARG A 740 28.83 2.00 10.86
CA ARG A 740 27.46 2.54 10.66
C ARG A 740 26.97 2.33 9.23
N LEU A 741 27.79 2.66 8.23
CA LEU A 741 27.48 2.45 6.81
C LEU A 741 27.20 0.96 6.54
N GLY A 742 28.04 0.05 7.02
CA GLY A 742 27.89 -1.40 6.85
C GLY A 742 26.60 -1.96 7.49
N ALA A 743 26.20 -1.45 8.66
CA ALA A 743 24.98 -1.87 9.36
C ALA A 743 23.69 -1.30 8.75
N VAL A 744 23.76 -0.18 8.03
CA VAL A 744 22.58 0.50 7.46
C VAL A 744 22.38 0.17 5.97
N ASN A 745 23.48 0.00 5.22
CA ASN A 745 23.48 -0.18 3.77
C ASN A 745 23.76 -1.66 3.40
N PRO A 746 22.74 -2.43 2.96
CA PRO A 746 22.92 -3.82 2.60
C PRO A 746 23.80 -3.98 1.36
N LYS A 747 24.54 -5.08 1.29
CA LYS A 747 25.29 -5.49 0.10
C LYS A 747 24.39 -6.26 -0.89
N TYR A 748 23.44 -7.04 -0.38
CA TYR A 748 22.55 -7.88 -1.18
C TYR A 748 21.08 -7.54 -0.91
N VAL A 749 20.27 -7.49 -1.97
CA VAL A 749 18.80 -7.34 -1.93
C VAL A 749 18.17 -8.24 -3.00
N PRO A 750 16.89 -8.65 -2.87
CA PRO A 750 16.15 -9.42 -3.89
C PRO A 750 15.91 -8.67 -5.22
N ARG A 751 16.97 -8.45 -6.00
CA ARG A 751 16.89 -7.89 -7.36
C ARG A 751 16.08 -8.82 -8.27
N GLU A 752 15.32 -8.24 -9.20
CA GLU A 752 14.39 -9.01 -10.02
C GLU A 752 15.08 -10.12 -10.83
N TRP A 753 16.26 -9.87 -11.39
CA TRP A 753 16.99 -10.88 -12.17
C TRP A 753 17.36 -12.13 -11.35
N MET A 754 17.63 -11.97 -10.05
CA MET A 754 17.89 -13.09 -9.15
C MET A 754 16.61 -13.92 -8.98
N LEU A 755 15.48 -13.24 -8.72
CA LEU A 755 14.18 -13.88 -8.58
C LEU A 755 13.77 -14.59 -9.89
N VAL A 756 14.10 -14.03 -11.06
CA VAL A 756 13.85 -14.64 -12.38
C VAL A 756 14.72 -15.86 -12.61
N GLU A 757 16.02 -15.80 -12.27
CA GLU A 757 16.92 -16.96 -12.33
C GLU A 757 16.35 -18.11 -11.49
N ALA A 758 15.89 -17.80 -10.27
CA ALA A 758 15.29 -18.74 -9.35
C ALA A 758 13.96 -19.33 -9.84
N TYR A 759 12.99 -18.51 -10.26
CA TYR A 759 11.69 -19.06 -10.70
C TYR A 759 11.74 -19.72 -12.08
N THR A 760 12.65 -19.30 -12.97
CA THR A 760 12.87 -19.98 -14.25
C THR A 760 13.40 -21.38 -13.99
N LYS A 761 14.45 -21.51 -13.15
CA LYS A 761 14.97 -22.82 -12.73
C LYS A 761 13.92 -23.68 -12.04
N ALA A 762 13.15 -23.11 -11.12
CA ALA A 762 12.10 -23.84 -10.44
C ALA A 762 11.00 -24.37 -11.38
N SER A 763 10.76 -23.71 -12.52
CA SER A 763 9.82 -24.19 -13.55
C SER A 763 10.30 -25.46 -14.28
N GLU A 764 11.62 -25.70 -14.30
CA GLU A 764 12.25 -26.93 -14.79
C GLU A 764 12.25 -28.04 -13.73
N GLY A 765 11.83 -27.75 -12.50
CA GLY A 765 11.96 -28.62 -11.32
C GLY A 765 13.28 -28.48 -10.57
N ASP A 766 14.12 -27.51 -10.94
CA ASP A 766 15.41 -27.23 -10.32
C ASP A 766 15.27 -26.12 -9.26
N TYR A 767 15.23 -26.49 -7.99
CA TYR A 767 15.04 -25.55 -6.87
C TYR A 767 16.35 -25.03 -6.27
N THR A 768 17.52 -25.35 -6.86
CA THR A 768 18.83 -25.02 -6.29
C THR A 768 19.03 -23.51 -6.11
N VAL A 769 18.70 -22.70 -7.11
CA VAL A 769 18.84 -21.23 -7.04
C VAL A 769 17.85 -20.60 -6.03
N VAL A 770 16.69 -21.21 -5.80
CA VAL A 770 15.76 -20.76 -4.74
C VAL A 770 16.39 -20.94 -3.36
N GLN A 771 17.09 -22.06 -3.15
CA GLN A 771 17.81 -22.34 -1.91
C GLN A 771 19.07 -21.47 -1.77
N GLU A 772 19.83 -21.26 -2.85
CA GLU A 772 21.01 -20.38 -2.89
C GLU A 772 20.66 -18.94 -2.46
N LEU A 773 19.56 -18.39 -3.00
CA LEU A 773 19.09 -17.05 -2.65
C LEU A 773 18.51 -16.96 -1.23
N TYR A 774 17.81 -17.99 -0.76
CA TYR A 774 17.31 -18.01 0.63
C TYR A 774 18.47 -17.94 1.64
N GLU A 775 19.55 -18.71 1.44
CA GLU A 775 20.72 -18.65 2.32
C GLU A 775 21.52 -17.33 2.17
N LEU A 776 21.63 -16.78 0.95
CA LEU A 776 22.24 -15.46 0.73
C LEU A 776 21.52 -14.37 1.53
N PHE A 777 20.18 -14.33 1.44
CA PHE A 777 19.38 -13.26 2.04
C PHE A 777 19.27 -13.34 3.57
N LYS A 778 19.79 -14.39 4.24
CA LYS A 778 19.91 -14.42 5.72
C LYS A 778 20.90 -13.39 6.27
N ARG A 779 21.88 -12.96 5.47
CA ARG A 779 22.96 -12.04 5.89
C ARG A 779 23.19 -10.93 4.85
N PRO A 780 22.20 -10.06 4.58
CA PRO A 780 22.24 -9.12 3.46
C PRO A 780 23.26 -7.98 3.66
N TYR A 781 23.76 -7.77 4.87
CA TYR A 781 24.78 -6.77 5.23
C TYR A 781 26.23 -7.31 5.22
N ASP A 782 26.41 -8.62 5.18
CA ASP A 782 27.73 -9.25 5.35
C ASP A 782 28.52 -9.28 4.04
N GLU A 783 29.84 -9.33 4.16
CA GLU A 783 30.71 -9.73 3.05
C GLU A 783 30.62 -11.27 2.87
N GLN A 784 29.99 -11.73 1.79
CA GLN A 784 29.81 -13.15 1.50
C GLN A 784 30.52 -13.57 0.19
N PRO A 785 31.82 -13.94 0.23
CA PRO A 785 32.61 -14.21 -0.99
C PRO A 785 32.06 -15.29 -1.92
N ALA A 786 31.37 -16.31 -1.36
CA ALA A 786 30.71 -17.35 -2.15
C ALA A 786 29.57 -16.81 -3.05
N TYR A 787 29.00 -15.66 -2.69
CA TYR A 787 27.87 -15.02 -3.36
C TYR A 787 28.26 -13.70 -4.05
N GLU A 788 29.55 -13.41 -4.29
CA GLU A 788 29.98 -12.18 -4.97
C GLU A 788 29.37 -12.03 -6.38
N ARG A 789 28.93 -13.14 -7.02
CA ARG A 789 28.15 -13.13 -8.28
C ARG A 789 26.90 -12.23 -8.20
N TYR A 790 26.32 -12.10 -7.01
CA TYR A 790 25.12 -11.32 -6.73
C TYR A 790 25.40 -9.87 -6.27
N TYR A 791 26.65 -9.48 -6.01
CA TYR A 791 27.01 -8.08 -5.75
C TYR A 791 27.33 -7.33 -7.05
N SER A 792 26.37 -7.39 -7.96
CA SER A 792 26.46 -6.92 -9.34
C SER A 792 25.19 -6.14 -9.72
N ARG A 793 25.33 -5.25 -10.72
CA ARG A 793 24.17 -4.77 -11.48
C ARG A 793 23.54 -5.96 -12.21
N GLY A 794 22.26 -5.87 -12.57
CA GLY A 794 21.67 -6.86 -13.49
C GLY A 794 22.43 -6.94 -14.83
N PRO A 795 22.42 -8.11 -15.52
CA PRO A 795 23.03 -8.26 -16.85
C PRO A 795 22.52 -7.22 -17.84
N ASP A 796 23.34 -6.72 -18.77
CA ASP A 796 22.95 -5.59 -19.64
C ASP A 796 21.75 -5.92 -20.58
N ASP A 797 21.47 -7.20 -20.83
CA ASP A 797 20.30 -7.67 -21.60
C ASP A 797 19.00 -7.82 -20.75
N ILE A 798 19.06 -7.56 -19.44
CA ILE A 798 17.91 -7.61 -18.51
C ILE A 798 16.69 -6.83 -19.03
N VAL A 799 16.95 -5.71 -19.72
CA VAL A 799 15.94 -4.78 -20.26
C VAL A 799 15.20 -5.31 -21.50
N SER A 800 15.50 -6.53 -21.96
CA SER A 800 14.78 -7.22 -23.05
C SER A 800 14.25 -8.62 -22.69
N ARG A 801 14.56 -9.13 -21.50
CA ARG A 801 14.12 -10.45 -21.02
C ARG A 801 12.69 -10.44 -20.49
N GLY A 802 11.92 -11.47 -20.85
CA GLY A 802 10.57 -11.72 -20.35
C GLY A 802 10.54 -11.80 -18.82
N GLY A 803 9.56 -11.15 -18.21
CA GLY A 803 9.43 -11.09 -16.74
C GLY A 803 10.41 -10.17 -16.00
N VAL A 804 11.43 -9.60 -16.68
CA VAL A 804 12.42 -8.69 -16.07
C VAL A 804 12.37 -7.28 -16.64
N ALA A 805 12.22 -7.16 -17.97
CA ALA A 805 12.33 -5.92 -18.74
C ALA A 805 11.27 -4.84 -18.45
N TYR A 806 10.28 -5.13 -17.60
CA TYR A 806 9.08 -4.32 -17.45
C TYR A 806 9.08 -3.55 -16.13
N MET A 807 8.56 -2.33 -16.19
CA MET A 807 8.57 -1.30 -15.15
C MET A 807 9.93 -0.62 -14.87
N THR A 808 10.41 0.10 -15.89
CA THR A 808 11.05 1.43 -15.74
C THR A 808 10.20 2.47 -16.46
#